data_AF-A0A158Q7C1-F1
#
_entry.id   AF-A0A158Q7C1-F1
#
_cell.length_a   1.000
_cell.length_b   1.000
_cell.length_c   1.000
_cell.angle_alpha   90.00
_cell.angle_beta   90.00
_cell.angle_gamma   90.00
#
_symmetry.space_group_name_H-M   'P 1'
#
loop_
_entity.id
_entity.type
_entity.pdbx_description
1 polymer ?
#
loop_
_entity_poly.entity_id
_entity_poly.type
_entity_poly.pdbx_seq_one_letter_code
_entity_poly.pdbx_strand_id
1 'polypeptide(L)'
;MVHSGIPLSCFQMCLSDAPHIGHLYTALLADSLNRWKLLKGGTVDSNDSLFTTGTDEHGLKIQRTAIAAGCDPQSYCDNISIKFKDLFRTFGIQPNDFIRTTEARHKEVVKHVWMELDKRGQIQRGRHEGWYSTTDECFYANNEVEKLNGQAFMVSRTTGSVVEWVQEENYVFPLSKYLGTIRNWLSSCDVIRPKVYFPEALQQASIEGNLSLSRDRKRVSWGITVPNDESQTIYVWFDALMNYLTLSGVFSNRKRSSWPPTCQIVGKDILKFHAVIWPAFLLALDLPLPKRIFVHGHWLVNGAKMSKSVGNVVDPFFVAKSLSEEGLRYFLLRQGTPQSDANFIMSKAVNVINTDLVNNVGNLLQRSTVKKLNPSQTYPIFYSDSFHSSLRELGEPLIKSINCLTEVYEKQFDELMIYKALELLMEVMRQTNGFFQFYEPWREIDDRKVSSLLYICYEVLRICGILLQPAVPYYADHLLNIIMSDDDRPKKRAKKTSHECTVILVDVGANMNREEIATTDMELAKDAVEWIITRKIFTESTDEFTLVLFGSEVTQNPVTDDENIFFCDEEMQQAKIDWLRFIAKEIKPSKSVNGDFLAALIIALDYMRNYLGSCSERNITARNILLITNLGGLDENVDKECVEAVVNGMKALGINFSVIGPSVGKLSKVKEEIISSEESAINSKQKLSNAMGSFKMESAECIITNILKEIDGVVYSFAEALPLLQRFVPRKVNLRGQKFYLELGIDLKIPLQMYKKIQMTDFKLAAEKYSSATGIQLKRKTVYEKNVKNEEVGDDVIAGDVDSGSSNNLSQEYGPKIFEGETVKGYKFGTTIVPYNDEDQKEYGWKQENRCLKLIQFTKRSQILEYYLMDGGAYYFIPPALDKNACIVISALVNAMIGEDSVALTRYVYNAASQPRIMGLFPKRSKKGIDMFVGIQLPFYEDFRGLDFPQLDNPSTEPKSDHLDAMVAFVKAMDLTKAHFNSETGQFEESLRPRDVPNPKLQNVCKAMKFRALHPNTPLPIFEDKLLGGLLEPNALLLKSAKLVLNFSYVDKTESLNYLKANLPTTKIESPSKKQRTKEMKEEILPRMSADNSVLPESGKFIKTDEVDA
;
A
#
# COMPACT_ATOMS: atom_id res chain seq x y z
N MET A 1 -41.77 21.44 7.95
CA MET A 1 -41.05 22.64 7.47
C MET A 1 -39.72 22.73 8.24
N VAL A 2 -38.65 22.17 7.68
CA VAL A 2 -37.31 22.20 8.29
C VAL A 2 -36.51 23.21 7.47
N HIS A 3 -36.20 24.37 8.05
CA HIS A 3 -35.35 25.36 7.38
C HIS A 3 -33.94 24.78 7.20
N SER A 4 -33.61 24.54 5.94
CA SER A 4 -32.32 24.17 5.38
C SER A 4 -31.26 25.23 5.73
N GLY A 5 -30.46 24.97 6.76
CA GLY A 5 -29.25 25.72 7.07
C GLY A 5 -28.06 24.79 7.01
N ILE A 6 -27.08 25.11 6.15
CA ILE A 6 -25.80 24.39 6.01
C ILE A 6 -25.13 24.27 7.39
N PRO A 7 -24.91 23.05 7.91
CA PRO A 7 -24.31 22.87 9.20
C PRO A 7 -22.82 23.21 9.18
N LEU A 8 -22.48 24.39 9.69
CA LEU A 8 -21.11 24.76 10.00
C LEU A 8 -20.74 24.18 11.39
N SER A 9 -19.72 23.32 11.42
CA SER A 9 -19.06 22.86 12.65
C SER A 9 -17.61 23.34 12.64
N CYS A 10 -17.24 24.12 13.66
CA CYS A 10 -15.90 24.66 13.78
C CYS A 10 -15.32 24.38 15.16
N PHE A 11 -14.03 24.06 15.21
CA PHE A 11 -13.22 24.09 16.43
C PHE A 11 -11.83 24.61 16.14
N GLN A 12 -11.28 25.36 17.08
CA GLN A 12 -9.95 25.95 17.04
C GLN A 12 -9.02 25.26 18.03
N MET A 13 -7.81 24.92 17.57
CA MET A 13 -6.75 24.37 18.42
C MET A 13 -5.71 25.45 18.71
N CYS A 14 -5.44 25.70 20.00
CA CYS A 14 -4.34 26.55 20.43
C CYS A 14 -3.01 25.83 20.24
N LEU A 15 -2.16 26.31 19.32
CA LEU A 15 -0.81 25.78 19.20
C LEU A 15 0.03 26.39 20.31
N SER A 16 0.37 25.57 21.27
CA SER A 16 1.67 25.73 21.94
C SER A 16 2.59 24.57 21.61
N ASP A 17 2.01 23.40 21.29
CA ASP A 17 2.66 22.11 21.43
C ASP A 17 2.20 21.07 20.39
N ALA A 18 2.93 19.96 20.29
CA ALA A 18 2.57 18.82 19.44
C ALA A 18 1.19 18.24 19.81
N PRO A 19 0.45 17.66 18.84
CA PRO A 19 -0.88 17.13 19.08
C PRO A 19 -0.86 15.99 20.12
N HIS A 20 -1.93 15.91 20.90
CA HIS A 20 -2.16 14.88 21.93
C HIS A 20 -3.59 14.35 21.84
N ILE A 21 -3.94 13.31 22.58
CA ILE A 21 -5.27 12.67 22.51
C ILE A 21 -6.46 13.63 22.75
N GLY A 22 -6.29 14.65 23.59
CA GLY A 22 -7.30 15.70 23.78
C GLY A 22 -7.63 16.49 22.50
N HIS A 23 -6.62 16.87 21.71
CA HIS A 23 -6.83 17.52 20.41
C HIS A 23 -7.53 16.59 19.43
N LEU A 24 -7.12 15.32 19.41
CA LEU A 24 -7.75 14.30 18.58
C LEU A 24 -9.23 14.14 18.97
N TYR A 25 -9.57 14.11 20.26
CA TYR A 25 -10.94 13.96 20.72
C TYR A 25 -11.86 15.08 20.20
N THR A 26 -11.45 16.35 20.29
CA THR A 26 -12.30 17.43 19.77
C THR A 26 -12.48 17.34 18.26
N ALA A 27 -11.41 17.00 17.53
CA ALA A 27 -11.48 16.79 16.09
C ALA A 27 -12.40 15.61 15.73
N LEU A 28 -12.40 14.53 16.52
CA LEU A 28 -13.28 13.37 16.33
C LEU A 28 -14.74 13.69 16.61
N LEU A 29 -15.05 14.50 17.62
CA LEU A 29 -16.43 14.95 17.86
C LEU A 29 -16.98 15.73 16.65
N ALA A 30 -16.17 16.63 16.09
CA ALA A 30 -16.53 17.42 14.92
C ALA A 30 -16.65 16.56 13.64
N ASP A 31 -15.67 15.69 13.38
CA ASP A 31 -15.66 14.77 12.24
C ASP A 31 -16.86 13.82 12.29
N SER A 32 -17.14 13.25 13.47
CA SER A 32 -18.27 12.33 13.65
C SER A 32 -19.60 13.05 13.42
N LEU A 33 -19.77 14.27 13.93
CA LEU A 33 -20.99 15.06 13.69
C LEU A 33 -21.15 15.40 12.21
N ASN A 34 -20.07 15.80 11.53
CA ASN A 34 -20.11 16.08 10.09
C ASN A 34 -20.51 14.84 9.29
N ARG A 35 -19.90 13.69 9.58
CA ARG A 35 -20.24 12.40 8.95
C ARG A 35 -21.67 12.00 9.21
N TRP A 36 -22.17 12.20 10.43
CA TRP A 36 -23.57 11.93 10.78
C TRP A 36 -24.55 12.80 9.98
N LYS A 37 -24.25 14.10 9.83
CA LYS A 37 -25.08 15.00 9.01
C LYS A 37 -25.06 14.64 7.53
N LEU A 38 -23.89 14.24 7.00
CA LEU A 38 -23.78 13.74 5.63
C LEU A 38 -24.55 12.43 5.44
N LEU A 39 -24.50 11.52 6.42
CA LEU A 39 -25.25 10.26 6.39
C LEU A 39 -26.77 10.49 6.36
N LYS A 40 -27.27 11.49 7.12
CA LYS A 40 -28.68 11.91 7.09
C LYS A 40 -29.10 12.63 5.80
N GLY A 41 -28.19 13.36 5.16
CA GLY A 41 -28.48 14.26 4.04
C GLY A 41 -28.63 13.60 2.67
N GLY A 42 -28.23 12.33 2.51
CA GLY A 42 -28.46 11.51 1.31
C GLY A 42 -27.79 11.97 0.00
N THR A 43 -27.13 13.12 -0.03
CA THR A 43 -26.47 13.70 -1.21
C THR A 43 -24.99 13.94 -0.93
N VAL A 44 -24.15 13.44 -1.85
CA VAL A 44 -22.67 13.46 -1.77
C VAL A 44 -22.09 14.80 -2.26
N ASP A 45 -22.92 15.83 -2.43
CA ASP A 45 -22.42 17.16 -2.72
C ASP A 45 -21.87 17.80 -1.44
N SER A 46 -20.55 17.64 -1.28
CA SER A 46 -19.71 18.20 -0.20
C SER A 46 -19.83 19.72 0.04
N ASN A 47 -20.66 20.43 -0.72
CA ASN A 47 -20.94 21.86 -0.57
C ASN A 47 -22.04 22.17 0.46
N ASP A 48 -22.83 21.17 0.90
CA ASP A 48 -23.97 21.39 1.82
C ASP A 48 -23.63 21.27 3.31
N SER A 49 -22.40 20.88 3.70
CA SER A 49 -21.91 20.88 5.09
C SER A 49 -20.50 21.46 5.15
N LEU A 50 -20.26 22.40 6.06
CA LEU A 50 -18.97 23.08 6.21
C LEU A 50 -18.33 22.67 7.55
N PHE A 51 -17.44 21.68 7.52
CA PHE A 51 -16.61 21.29 8.66
C PHE A 51 -15.24 21.95 8.53
N THR A 52 -14.90 22.84 9.45
CA THR A 52 -13.65 23.60 9.38
C THR A 52 -12.89 23.56 10.69
N THR A 53 -11.59 23.75 10.61
CA THR A 53 -10.73 23.80 11.78
C THR A 53 -9.52 24.67 11.49
N GLY A 54 -8.74 24.97 12.52
CA GLY A 54 -7.57 25.80 12.36
C GLY A 54 -6.68 25.81 13.58
N THR A 55 -5.61 26.55 13.41
CA THR A 55 -4.51 26.64 14.36
C THR A 55 -4.25 28.09 14.74
N ASP A 56 -4.29 28.36 16.04
CA ASP A 56 -3.85 29.62 16.63
C ASP A 56 -2.34 29.59 16.84
N GLU A 57 -1.63 30.46 16.13
CA GLU A 57 -0.18 30.44 15.92
C GLU A 57 0.52 31.70 16.45
N HIS A 58 -0.18 32.61 17.14
CA HIS A 58 0.41 33.85 17.67
C HIS A 58 0.43 33.87 19.22
N GLY A 59 1.18 34.79 19.82
CA GLY A 59 1.23 34.98 21.28
C GLY A 59 2.60 34.76 21.94
N LEU A 60 2.70 35.15 23.21
CA LEU A 60 3.95 35.15 23.98
C LEU A 60 4.44 33.74 24.31
N LYS A 61 3.52 32.81 24.54
CA LYS A 61 3.78 31.40 24.84
C LYS A 61 4.51 30.73 23.68
N ILE A 62 4.04 30.94 22.45
CA ILE A 62 4.69 30.42 21.24
C ILE A 62 6.04 31.08 21.05
N GLN A 63 6.12 32.39 21.20
CA GLN A 63 7.38 33.14 21.11
C GLN A 63 8.44 32.57 22.06
N ARG A 64 8.11 32.40 23.35
CA ARG A 64 9.02 31.82 24.36
C ARG A 64 9.39 30.38 24.04
N THR A 65 8.45 29.57 23.57
CA THR A 65 8.69 28.16 23.25
C THR A 65 9.58 28.00 22.02
N ALA A 66 9.40 28.83 21.00
CA ALA A 66 10.25 28.84 19.81
C ALA A 66 11.69 29.29 20.14
N ILE A 67 11.85 30.34 20.97
CA ILE A 67 13.16 30.79 21.47
C ILE A 67 13.84 29.67 22.27
N ALA A 68 13.12 29.00 23.17
CA ALA A 68 13.65 27.89 23.95
C ALA A 68 14.04 26.68 23.09
N ALA A 69 13.37 26.48 21.94
CA ALA A 69 13.69 25.45 20.96
C ALA A 69 14.80 25.85 19.97
N GLY A 70 15.32 27.09 20.05
CA GLY A 70 16.38 27.59 19.17
C GLY A 70 15.97 27.81 17.72
N CYS A 71 14.67 28.01 17.45
CA CYS A 71 14.13 28.23 16.11
C CYS A 71 13.29 29.51 16.03
N ASP A 72 13.12 30.07 14.83
CA ASP A 72 12.22 31.21 14.66
C ASP A 72 10.74 30.79 14.85
N PRO A 73 9.87 31.69 15.36
CA PRO A 73 8.46 31.34 15.63
C PRO A 73 7.66 30.88 14.41
N GLN A 74 7.95 31.38 13.19
CA GLN A 74 7.23 30.96 11.99
C GLN A 74 7.55 29.51 11.65
N SER A 75 8.84 29.14 11.62
CA SER A 75 9.28 27.76 11.39
C SER A 75 8.77 26.79 12.45
N TYR A 76 8.72 27.23 13.72
CA TYR A 76 8.13 26.45 14.81
C TYR A 76 6.65 26.15 14.54
N CYS A 77 5.86 27.17 14.20
CA CYS A 77 4.45 27.02 13.85
C CYS A 77 4.24 26.18 12.60
N ASP A 78 5.05 26.35 11.55
CA ASP A 78 4.99 25.56 10.31
C ASP A 78 5.13 24.05 10.61
N ASN A 79 6.11 23.68 11.45
CA ASN A 79 6.36 22.29 11.83
C ASN A 79 5.18 21.70 12.63
N ILE A 80 4.64 22.42 13.61
CA ILE A 80 3.52 21.90 14.40
C ILE A 80 2.24 21.81 13.55
N SER A 81 1.97 22.80 12.70
CA SER A 81 0.83 22.78 11.79
C SER A 81 0.88 21.55 10.85
N ILE A 82 2.07 21.12 10.40
CA ILE A 82 2.23 19.86 9.66
C ILE A 82 1.81 18.66 10.52
N LYS A 83 2.22 18.59 11.79
CA LYS A 83 1.84 17.50 12.71
C LYS A 83 0.34 17.39 12.91
N PHE A 84 -0.39 18.52 12.98
CA PHE A 84 -1.86 18.50 13.04
C PHE A 84 -2.50 18.01 11.73
N LYS A 85 -1.96 18.42 10.57
CA LYS A 85 -2.41 17.89 9.27
C LYS A 85 -2.16 16.39 9.15
N ASP A 86 -1.01 15.92 9.63
CA ASP A 86 -0.69 14.48 9.66
C ASP A 86 -1.57 13.71 10.65
N LEU A 87 -1.92 14.31 11.80
CA LEU A 87 -2.90 13.74 12.74
C LEU A 87 -4.23 13.51 12.02
N PHE A 88 -4.75 14.54 11.35
CA PHE A 88 -6.02 14.43 10.63
C PHE A 88 -5.96 13.39 9.52
N ARG A 89 -4.88 13.35 8.72
CA ARG A 89 -4.70 12.33 7.69
C ARG A 89 -4.67 10.91 8.27
N THR A 90 -3.94 10.71 9.36
CA THR A 90 -3.75 9.41 10.01
C THR A 90 -5.06 8.88 10.58
N PHE A 91 -5.85 9.73 11.23
CA PHE A 91 -7.13 9.32 11.81
C PHE A 91 -8.30 9.47 10.82
N GLY A 92 -8.07 9.71 9.53
CA GLY A 92 -9.13 9.82 8.52
C GLY A 92 -10.05 11.02 8.69
N ILE A 93 -9.63 12.07 9.39
CA ILE A 93 -10.40 13.32 9.60
C ILE A 93 -10.18 14.24 8.40
N GLN A 94 -11.26 14.68 7.77
CA GLN A 94 -11.18 15.49 6.54
C GLN A 94 -12.02 16.77 6.67
N PRO A 95 -11.45 17.85 7.26
CA PRO A 95 -12.11 19.15 7.24
C PRO A 95 -12.16 19.71 5.82
N ASN A 96 -13.23 20.44 5.49
CA ASN A 96 -13.39 21.15 4.21
C ASN A 96 -12.33 22.23 4.02
N ASP A 97 -11.87 22.87 5.11
CA ASP A 97 -10.80 23.85 5.10
C ASP A 97 -10.05 23.85 6.46
N PHE A 98 -8.75 24.11 6.40
CA PHE A 98 -7.82 24.19 7.53
C PHE A 98 -7.12 25.54 7.46
N ILE A 99 -7.38 26.44 8.42
CA ILE A 99 -6.77 27.77 8.45
C ILE A 99 -5.65 27.86 9.49
N ARG A 100 -4.55 28.51 9.11
CA ARG A 100 -3.51 28.95 10.03
C ARG A 100 -3.61 30.44 10.25
N THR A 101 -3.51 30.89 11.49
CA THR A 101 -3.56 32.34 11.80
C THR A 101 -2.38 33.13 11.21
N THR A 102 -1.27 32.47 10.85
CA THR A 102 -0.18 33.13 10.11
C THR A 102 -0.45 33.36 8.62
N GLU A 103 -1.47 32.74 8.03
CA GLU A 103 -1.80 32.90 6.59
C GLU A 103 -2.25 34.32 6.24
N ALA A 104 -1.85 34.79 5.05
CA ALA A 104 -2.19 36.13 4.57
C ALA A 104 -3.71 36.40 4.53
N ARG A 105 -4.50 35.42 4.06
CA ARG A 105 -5.97 35.52 4.00
C ARG A 105 -6.62 35.76 5.37
N HIS A 106 -6.03 35.21 6.44
CA HIS A 106 -6.53 35.43 7.79
C HIS A 106 -6.15 36.82 8.30
N LYS A 107 -4.89 37.20 8.11
CA LYS A 107 -4.37 38.52 8.48
C LYS A 107 -5.17 39.67 7.84
N GLU A 108 -5.59 39.51 6.60
CA GLU A 108 -6.46 40.47 5.90
C GLU A 108 -7.83 40.62 6.57
N VAL A 109 -8.47 39.50 6.92
CA VAL A 109 -9.78 39.51 7.61
C VAL A 109 -9.65 40.16 9.00
N VAL A 110 -8.62 39.82 9.77
CA VAL A 110 -8.38 40.41 11.09
C VAL A 110 -8.17 41.92 11.00
N LYS A 111 -7.36 42.38 10.05
CA LYS A 111 -7.15 43.82 9.79
C LYS A 111 -8.45 44.52 9.39
N HIS A 112 -9.24 43.90 8.53
CA HIS A 112 -10.52 44.43 8.09
C HIS A 112 -11.50 44.58 9.26
N VAL A 113 -11.65 43.53 10.08
CA VAL A 113 -12.52 43.56 11.26
C VAL A 113 -12.05 44.60 12.27
N TRP A 114 -10.74 44.73 12.49
CA TRP A 114 -10.19 45.76 13.36
C TRP A 114 -10.58 47.17 12.90
N MET A 115 -10.38 47.48 11.62
CA MET A 115 -10.73 48.78 11.05
C MET A 115 -12.23 49.08 11.13
N GLU A 116 -13.08 48.06 10.95
CA GLU A 116 -14.54 48.23 11.06
C GLU A 116 -14.97 48.52 12.51
N LEU A 117 -14.38 47.84 13.49
CA LEU A 117 -14.64 48.12 14.91
C LEU A 117 -14.15 49.51 15.33
N ASP A 118 -12.99 49.92 14.85
CA ASP A 118 -12.44 51.26 15.09
C ASP A 118 -13.33 52.35 14.49
N LYS A 119 -13.77 52.18 13.24
CA LYS A 119 -14.72 53.07 12.55
C LYS A 119 -16.05 53.20 13.31
N ARG A 120 -16.50 52.14 13.97
CA ARG A 120 -17.71 52.09 14.81
C ARG A 120 -17.49 52.64 16.23
N GLY A 121 -16.30 53.16 16.54
CA GLY A 121 -15.93 53.67 17.86
C GLY A 121 -15.93 52.62 18.96
N GLN A 122 -15.71 51.35 18.61
CA GLN A 122 -15.66 50.22 19.56
C GLN A 122 -14.25 49.92 20.07
N ILE A 123 -13.24 50.69 19.65
CA ILE A 123 -11.86 50.56 20.09
C ILE A 123 -11.42 51.89 20.69
N GLN A 124 -10.84 51.87 21.88
CA GLN A 124 -10.34 53.05 22.58
C GLN A 124 -8.94 52.80 23.11
N ARG A 125 -8.07 53.81 23.10
CA ARG A 125 -6.74 53.72 23.70
C ARG A 125 -6.84 54.07 25.18
N GLY A 126 -6.21 53.27 26.04
CA GLY A 126 -6.20 53.52 27.47
C GLY A 126 -5.11 52.73 28.21
N ARG A 127 -4.85 53.14 29.45
CA ARG A 127 -3.96 52.40 30.35
C ARG A 127 -4.73 51.22 30.93
N HIS A 128 -4.23 50.00 30.73
CA HIS A 128 -4.82 48.77 31.25
C HIS A 128 -3.86 48.14 32.25
N GLU A 129 -4.37 47.78 33.43
CA GLU A 129 -3.62 47.10 34.47
C GLU A 129 -4.40 45.91 35.01
N GLY A 130 -3.70 44.82 35.32
CA GLY A 130 -4.33 43.63 35.87
C GLY A 130 -3.38 42.45 35.97
N TRP A 131 -3.90 41.32 36.47
CA TRP A 131 -3.15 40.07 36.58
C TRP A 131 -3.11 39.33 35.24
N TYR A 132 -1.93 39.18 34.65
CA TYR A 132 -1.73 38.54 33.36
C TYR A 132 -1.27 37.08 33.52
N SER A 133 -1.91 36.15 32.80
CA SER A 133 -1.46 34.76 32.66
C SER A 133 -0.75 34.58 31.32
N THR A 134 0.53 34.17 31.32
CA THR A 134 1.21 33.77 30.07
C THR A 134 0.64 32.45 29.51
N THR A 135 0.13 31.57 30.37
CA THR A 135 -0.41 30.27 29.96
C THR A 135 -1.74 30.41 29.21
N ASP A 136 -2.59 31.33 29.68
CA ASP A 136 -3.93 31.58 29.15
C ASP A 136 -3.97 32.79 28.18
N GLU A 137 -2.85 33.54 28.12
CA GLU A 137 -2.64 34.77 27.35
C GLU A 137 -3.62 35.92 27.65
N CYS A 138 -4.28 35.89 28.81
CA CYS A 138 -5.34 36.81 29.17
C CYS A 138 -5.12 37.51 30.53
N PHE A 139 -5.82 38.62 30.70
CA PHE A 139 -5.90 39.33 31.98
C PHE A 139 -7.06 38.80 32.82
N TYR A 140 -6.82 38.67 34.13
CA TYR A 140 -7.77 38.29 35.16
C TYR A 140 -8.03 39.47 36.10
N ALA A 141 -9.28 39.65 36.52
CA ALA A 141 -9.67 40.62 37.52
C ALA A 141 -9.21 40.18 38.93
N ASN A 142 -9.15 41.13 39.87
CA ASN A 142 -8.71 40.87 41.26
C ASN A 142 -9.54 39.78 41.98
N ASN A 143 -10.81 39.62 41.62
CA ASN A 143 -11.70 38.59 42.18
C ASN A 143 -11.56 37.22 41.50
N GLU A 144 -10.84 37.13 40.37
CA GLU A 144 -10.57 35.89 39.62
C GLU A 144 -9.24 35.22 40.01
N VAL A 145 -8.47 35.82 40.93
CA VAL A 145 -7.16 35.32 41.36
C VAL A 145 -7.14 34.99 42.86
N GLU A 146 -6.26 34.07 43.25
CA GLU A 146 -6.07 33.67 44.64
C GLU A 146 -4.60 33.31 44.95
N LYS A 147 -4.27 33.21 46.24
CA LYS A 147 -2.93 32.75 46.69
C LYS A 147 -2.98 31.25 46.94
N LEU A 148 -2.02 30.52 46.35
CA LEU A 148 -1.89 29.08 46.57
C LEU A 148 -1.02 28.81 47.81
N ASN A 149 -1.56 28.10 48.82
CA ASN A 149 -0.82 27.47 49.94
C ASN A 149 0.35 28.25 50.56
N GLY A 150 0.17 29.54 50.89
CA GLY A 150 1.20 30.34 51.56
C GLY A 150 2.41 30.71 50.71
N GLN A 151 2.40 30.43 49.40
CA GLN A 151 3.43 30.87 48.46
C GLN A 151 3.21 32.33 48.03
N ALA A 152 4.28 33.00 47.59
CA ALA A 152 4.29 34.43 47.28
C ALA A 152 3.66 34.81 45.91
N PHE A 153 3.20 33.83 45.11
CA PHE A 153 2.65 34.06 43.78
C PHE A 153 1.12 33.84 43.72
N MET A 154 0.46 34.58 42.84
CA MET A 154 -0.99 34.51 42.60
C MET A 154 -1.29 33.51 41.48
N VAL A 155 -2.44 32.85 41.55
CA VAL A 155 -2.94 31.92 40.53
C VAL A 155 -4.38 32.26 40.13
N SER A 156 -4.79 31.92 38.90
CA SER A 156 -6.18 32.01 38.46
C SER A 156 -7.05 30.98 39.20
N ARG A 157 -8.20 31.41 39.72
CA ARG A 157 -9.20 30.52 40.34
C ARG A 157 -9.82 29.52 39.35
N THR A 158 -9.89 29.91 38.07
CA THR A 158 -10.54 29.11 37.03
C THR A 158 -9.58 28.11 36.40
N THR A 159 -8.37 28.55 36.03
CA THR A 159 -7.42 27.71 35.28
C THR A 159 -6.30 27.14 36.14
N GLY A 160 -6.06 27.70 37.33
CA GLY A 160 -4.92 27.37 38.18
C GLY A 160 -3.57 27.92 37.67
N SER A 161 -3.57 28.70 36.58
CA SER A 161 -2.36 29.27 35.99
C SER A 161 -1.76 30.38 36.84
N VAL A 162 -0.44 30.46 36.91
CA VAL A 162 0.29 31.55 37.61
C VAL A 162 0.07 32.88 36.87
N VAL A 163 -0.17 33.95 37.63
CA VAL A 163 -0.42 35.30 37.11
C VAL A 163 0.57 36.33 37.66
N GLU A 164 0.88 37.34 36.84
CA GLU A 164 1.77 38.46 37.18
C GLU A 164 1.06 39.81 36.97
N TRP A 165 1.31 40.81 37.83
CA TRP A 165 0.71 42.13 37.65
C TRP A 165 1.41 42.89 36.53
N VAL A 166 0.66 43.27 35.49
CA VAL A 166 1.17 43.98 34.32
C VAL A 166 0.37 45.25 34.10
N GLN A 167 1.06 46.34 33.75
CA GLN A 167 0.46 47.64 33.45
C GLN A 167 1.03 48.19 32.14
N GLU A 168 0.17 48.32 31.13
CA GLU A 168 0.55 48.70 29.76
C GLU A 168 -0.49 49.66 29.15
N GLU A 169 -0.08 50.51 28.22
CA GLU A 169 -1.00 51.29 27.39
C GLU A 169 -1.44 50.45 26.20
N ASN A 170 -2.73 50.09 26.13
CA ASN A 170 -3.27 49.17 25.14
C ASN A 170 -4.56 49.73 24.52
N TYR A 171 -4.95 49.17 23.37
CA TYR A 171 -6.29 49.31 22.84
C TYR A 171 -7.26 48.44 23.65
N VAL A 172 -8.43 48.99 23.93
CA VAL A 172 -9.43 48.45 24.84
C VAL A 172 -10.80 48.42 24.16
N PHE A 173 -11.51 47.31 24.32
CA PHE A 173 -12.87 47.08 23.85
C PHE A 173 -13.87 47.15 25.01
N PRO A 174 -14.98 47.90 24.87
CA PRO A 174 -15.96 48.10 25.93
C PRO A 174 -16.87 46.89 26.10
N LEU A 175 -16.31 45.77 26.57
CA LEU A 175 -17.00 44.48 26.74
C LEU A 175 -18.27 44.61 27.59
N SER A 176 -18.25 45.45 28.63
CA SER A 176 -19.39 45.71 29.53
C SER A 176 -20.67 46.14 28.80
N LYS A 177 -20.57 46.81 27.64
CA LYS A 177 -21.73 47.23 26.83
C LYS A 177 -22.55 46.04 26.31
N TYR A 178 -21.92 44.89 26.11
CA TYR A 178 -22.52 43.71 25.47
C TYR A 178 -22.95 42.62 26.45
N LEU A 179 -22.44 42.65 27.69
CA LEU A 179 -22.67 41.60 28.69
C LEU A 179 -24.16 41.37 28.99
N GLY A 180 -24.99 42.43 29.02
CA GLY A 180 -26.44 42.31 29.21
C GLY A 180 -27.12 41.48 28.11
N THR A 181 -26.81 41.79 26.85
CA THR A 181 -27.33 41.07 25.68
C THR A 181 -26.84 39.62 25.65
N ILE A 182 -25.57 39.38 25.98
CA ILE A 182 -24.99 38.04 26.04
C ILE A 182 -25.64 37.20 27.13
N ARG A 183 -25.86 37.75 28.33
CA ARG A 183 -26.58 37.06 29.42
C ARG A 183 -28.01 36.66 29.01
N ASN A 184 -28.71 37.55 28.30
CA ASN A 184 -30.03 37.26 27.77
C ASN A 184 -29.97 36.15 26.71
N TRP A 185 -29.01 36.20 25.79
CA TRP A 185 -28.82 35.18 24.75
C TRP A 185 -28.49 33.80 25.33
N LEU A 186 -27.56 33.73 26.29
CA LEU A 186 -27.22 32.50 27.01
C LEU A 186 -28.45 31.88 27.69
N SER A 187 -29.28 32.72 28.34
CA SER A 187 -30.43 32.26 29.12
C SER A 187 -31.65 31.88 28.28
N SER A 188 -31.85 32.53 27.13
CA SER A 188 -33.06 32.37 26.31
C SER A 188 -32.93 31.36 25.15
N CYS A 189 -31.72 31.10 24.64
CA CYS A 189 -31.54 30.37 23.38
C CYS A 189 -30.95 28.94 23.51
N ASP A 190 -30.82 28.37 24.71
CA ASP A 190 -30.26 27.01 24.94
C ASP A 190 -28.94 26.73 24.17
N VAL A 191 -28.04 27.71 24.23
CA VAL A 191 -26.83 27.75 23.41
C VAL A 191 -25.74 26.81 23.92
N ILE A 192 -25.56 26.75 25.24
CA ILE A 192 -24.48 25.98 25.88
C ILE A 192 -24.94 24.54 26.09
N ARG A 193 -24.24 23.57 25.47
CA ARG A 193 -24.49 22.14 25.66
C ARG A 193 -23.18 21.41 25.96
N PRO A 194 -23.14 20.44 26.89
CA PRO A 194 -24.18 20.11 27.87
C PRO A 194 -24.45 21.25 28.86
N LYS A 195 -25.65 21.26 29.47
CA LYS A 195 -26.09 22.32 30.40
C LYS A 195 -25.24 22.48 31.67
N VAL A 196 -24.38 21.53 31.99
CA VAL A 196 -23.49 21.60 33.15
C VAL A 196 -22.53 22.80 33.10
N TYR A 197 -22.19 23.28 31.90
CA TYR A 197 -21.31 24.42 31.69
C TYR A 197 -22.06 25.77 31.61
N PHE A 198 -23.41 25.75 31.63
CA PHE A 198 -24.21 26.97 31.56
C PHE A 198 -24.00 27.91 32.76
N PRO A 199 -23.97 27.42 34.03
CA PRO A 199 -23.72 28.30 35.18
C PRO A 199 -22.37 29.00 35.10
N GLU A 200 -21.33 28.29 34.64
CA GLU A 200 -19.99 28.85 34.46
C GLU A 200 -19.97 29.94 33.37
N ALA A 201 -20.59 29.68 32.22
CA ALA A 201 -20.71 30.68 31.15
C ALA A 201 -21.45 31.95 31.63
N LEU A 202 -22.52 31.79 32.41
CA LEU A 202 -23.29 32.90 32.96
C LEU A 202 -22.50 33.69 34.01
N GLN A 203 -21.75 32.99 34.87
CA GLN A 203 -20.84 33.61 35.82
C GLN A 203 -19.78 34.45 35.09
N GLN A 204 -19.15 33.89 34.06
CA GLN A 204 -18.15 34.60 33.25
C GLN A 204 -18.73 35.82 32.52
N ALA A 205 -19.99 35.76 32.08
CA ALA A 205 -20.71 36.90 31.48
C ALA A 205 -21.17 37.96 32.49
N SER A 206 -20.92 37.74 33.79
CA SER A 206 -21.23 38.68 34.88
C SER A 206 -20.00 39.43 35.40
N ILE A 207 -18.81 39.08 34.91
CA ILE A 207 -17.56 39.75 35.29
C ILE A 207 -17.45 41.04 34.48
N GLU A 208 -17.61 42.17 35.17
CA GLU A 208 -17.51 43.50 34.57
C GLU A 208 -16.05 43.90 34.34
N GLY A 209 -15.80 44.58 33.22
CA GLY A 209 -14.47 45.03 32.84
C GLY A 209 -14.36 45.19 31.33
N ASN A 210 -13.45 46.06 30.90
CA ASN A 210 -13.14 46.20 29.49
C ASN A 210 -12.05 45.22 29.06
N LEU A 211 -12.10 44.76 27.81
CA LEU A 211 -11.16 43.79 27.27
C LEU A 211 -9.99 44.49 26.58
N SER A 212 -8.75 44.21 26.98
CA SER A 212 -7.57 44.67 26.26
C SER A 212 -7.39 43.90 24.94
N LEU A 213 -7.48 44.61 23.81
CA LEU A 213 -7.39 44.09 22.43
C LEU A 213 -5.99 44.18 21.81
N SER A 214 -5.02 44.83 22.46
CA SER A 214 -3.63 44.85 22.01
C SER A 214 -2.66 44.56 23.15
N ARG A 215 -1.39 44.37 22.80
CA ARG A 215 -0.25 44.16 23.69
C ARG A 215 0.92 45.01 23.20
N ASP A 216 1.74 45.52 24.11
CA ASP A 216 3.00 46.18 23.74
C ASP A 216 3.89 45.20 22.97
N ARG A 217 4.29 45.62 21.75
CA ARG A 217 5.08 44.77 20.85
C ARG A 217 6.47 44.46 21.38
N LYS A 218 7.01 45.27 22.30
CA LYS A 218 8.27 44.98 23.00
C LYS A 218 8.16 43.71 23.84
N ARG A 219 6.96 43.42 24.38
CA ARG A 219 6.68 42.20 25.14
C ARG A 219 6.23 41.07 24.23
N VAL A 220 5.27 41.33 23.34
CA VAL A 220 4.68 40.32 22.44
C VAL A 220 4.94 40.72 20.99
N SER A 221 6.08 40.28 20.46
CA SER A 221 6.51 40.59 19.09
C SER A 221 5.89 39.65 18.04
N TRP A 222 5.51 38.44 18.45
CA TRP A 222 4.95 37.41 17.58
C TRP A 222 3.42 37.48 17.52
N GLY A 223 2.90 38.22 16.54
CA GLY A 223 1.47 38.40 16.29
C GLY A 223 1.17 39.34 15.13
N ILE A 224 -0.12 39.61 14.89
CA ILE A 224 -0.55 40.58 13.87
C ILE A 224 -0.42 41.99 14.43
N THR A 225 0.22 42.90 13.69
CA THR A 225 0.35 44.31 14.09
C THR A 225 -0.98 45.04 13.99
N VAL A 226 -1.23 45.95 14.94
CA VAL A 226 -2.40 46.84 14.88
C VAL A 226 -2.33 47.71 13.62
N PRO A 227 -3.39 47.81 12.81
CA PRO A 227 -3.44 48.74 11.68
C PRO A 227 -3.14 50.17 12.13
N ASN A 228 -2.19 50.83 11.48
CA ASN A 228 -1.76 52.21 11.76
C ASN A 228 -1.05 52.43 13.12
N ASP A 229 -0.72 51.37 13.88
CA ASP A 229 0.14 51.47 15.08
C ASP A 229 1.07 50.25 15.17
N GLU A 230 2.30 50.39 14.66
CA GLU A 230 3.29 49.30 14.68
C GLU A 230 3.89 49.01 16.06
N SER A 231 3.64 49.87 17.06
CA SER A 231 4.12 49.65 18.43
C SER A 231 3.27 48.62 19.20
N GLN A 232 2.13 48.22 18.62
CA GLN A 232 1.14 47.37 19.26
C GLN A 232 0.87 46.09 18.43
N THR A 233 0.74 44.98 19.14
CA THR A 233 0.36 43.67 18.58
C THR A 233 -1.08 43.36 18.96
N ILE A 234 -1.90 42.91 18.02
CA ILE A 234 -3.28 42.49 18.24
C ILE A 234 -3.30 41.30 19.21
N TYR A 235 -4.27 41.33 20.12
CA TYR A 235 -4.50 40.28 21.08
C TYR A 235 -4.81 38.93 20.42
N VAL A 236 -4.09 37.88 20.82
CA VAL A 236 -4.20 36.53 20.26
C VAL A 236 -5.64 36.00 20.20
N TRP A 237 -6.45 36.18 21.25
CA TRP A 237 -7.83 35.68 21.22
C TRP A 237 -8.74 36.49 20.29
N PHE A 238 -8.43 37.76 20.01
CA PHE A 238 -9.13 38.50 18.97
C PHE A 238 -8.82 37.91 17.60
N ASP A 239 -7.54 37.76 17.27
CA ASP A 239 -7.05 37.13 16.04
C ASP A 239 -7.61 35.71 15.84
N ALA A 240 -7.37 34.85 16.82
CA ALA A 240 -7.79 33.45 16.87
C ALA A 240 -9.28 33.30 16.52
N LEU A 241 -10.17 34.02 17.18
CA LEU A 241 -11.63 33.90 16.99
C LEU A 241 -12.10 34.38 15.60
N MET A 242 -11.34 35.24 14.91
CA MET A 242 -11.66 35.66 13.54
C MET A 242 -11.48 34.53 12.52
N ASN A 243 -10.88 33.40 12.92
CA ASN A 243 -10.72 32.24 12.04
C ASN A 243 -12.08 31.74 11.51
N TYR A 244 -13.13 31.82 12.33
CA TYR A 244 -14.48 31.39 11.99
C TYR A 244 -15.06 32.27 10.88
N LEU A 245 -14.78 33.58 10.90
CA LEU A 245 -15.20 34.52 9.86
C LEU A 245 -14.36 34.37 8.58
N THR A 246 -13.07 34.08 8.74
CA THR A 246 -12.17 33.79 7.61
C THR A 246 -12.64 32.55 6.84
N LEU A 247 -12.97 31.48 7.56
CA LEU A 247 -13.38 30.19 6.99
C LEU A 247 -14.81 30.19 6.44
N SER A 248 -15.73 30.92 7.08
CA SER A 248 -17.10 31.08 6.59
C SER A 248 -17.21 32.04 5.39
N GLY A 249 -16.14 32.77 5.07
CA GLY A 249 -16.10 33.64 3.91
C GLY A 249 -16.99 34.88 4.00
N VAL A 250 -17.49 35.25 5.20
CA VAL A 250 -18.37 36.41 5.42
C VAL A 250 -17.79 37.72 4.87
N PHE A 251 -16.46 37.88 4.94
CA PHE A 251 -15.74 39.05 4.43
C PHE A 251 -14.99 38.77 3.11
N SER A 252 -15.35 37.69 2.40
CA SER A 252 -14.70 37.29 1.15
C SER A 252 -15.69 37.25 -0.03
N ASN A 253 -15.22 37.48 -1.26
CA ASN A 253 -16.04 37.35 -2.48
C ASN A 253 -16.40 35.89 -2.82
N ARG A 254 -16.18 34.91 -1.92
CA ARG A 254 -16.50 33.50 -2.16
C ARG A 254 -17.94 33.21 -1.74
N LYS A 255 -18.73 32.59 -2.62
CA LYS A 255 -20.15 32.18 -2.48
C LYS A 255 -20.47 31.16 -1.35
N ARG A 256 -19.79 31.19 -0.20
CA ARG A 256 -19.95 30.19 0.88
C ARG A 256 -20.49 30.78 2.19
N SER A 257 -21.53 31.60 2.17
CA SER A 257 -22.08 32.16 3.43
C SER A 257 -22.97 31.15 4.18
N SER A 258 -22.37 30.27 4.99
CA SER A 258 -23.07 29.39 5.94
C SER A 258 -23.06 29.93 7.38
N TRP A 259 -23.00 31.26 7.54
CA TRP A 259 -23.03 31.96 8.83
C TRP A 259 -24.48 32.27 9.27
N PRO A 260 -24.86 32.11 10.55
CA PRO A 260 -24.05 31.73 11.72
C PRO A 260 -23.84 30.21 11.85
N PRO A 261 -22.81 29.78 12.61
CA PRO A 261 -22.52 28.36 12.77
C PRO A 261 -23.63 27.61 13.51
N THR A 262 -23.91 26.40 13.03
CA THR A 262 -24.88 25.52 13.70
C THR A 262 -24.35 24.96 15.01
N CYS A 263 -23.04 24.73 15.11
CA CYS A 263 -22.40 24.26 16.33
C CYS A 263 -20.91 24.65 16.35
N GLN A 264 -20.43 25.24 17.44
CA GLN A 264 -19.00 25.37 17.74
C GLN A 264 -18.66 24.35 18.82
N ILE A 265 -17.73 23.44 18.56
CA ILE A 265 -17.32 22.43 19.54
C ILE A 265 -16.06 22.95 20.20
N VAL A 266 -15.98 23.01 21.54
CA VAL A 266 -14.85 23.58 22.28
C VAL A 266 -14.54 22.80 23.56
N GLY A 267 -13.30 22.87 24.03
CA GLY A 267 -12.93 22.38 25.37
C GLY A 267 -13.39 23.36 26.46
N LYS A 268 -13.63 22.88 27.68
CA LYS A 268 -14.11 23.71 28.80
C LYS A 268 -13.20 24.90 29.14
N ASP A 269 -11.88 24.76 29.01
CA ASP A 269 -10.92 25.82 29.38
C ASP A 269 -11.07 27.10 28.55
N ILE A 270 -11.66 27.01 27.35
CA ILE A 270 -11.80 28.13 26.41
C ILE A 270 -13.24 28.64 26.31
N LEU A 271 -14.10 28.24 27.25
CA LEU A 271 -15.51 28.61 27.30
C LEU A 271 -15.71 30.13 27.36
N LYS A 272 -14.95 30.85 28.20
CA LYS A 272 -15.01 32.32 28.33
C LYS A 272 -14.85 33.02 26.99
N PHE A 273 -13.90 32.56 26.18
CA PHE A 273 -13.61 33.16 24.88
C PHE A 273 -14.75 32.95 23.89
N HIS A 274 -15.39 31.78 23.90
CA HIS A 274 -16.44 31.43 22.94
C HIS A 274 -17.86 31.82 23.38
N ALA A 275 -18.14 31.88 24.68
CA ALA A 275 -19.46 32.20 25.22
C ALA A 275 -19.63 33.68 25.60
N VAL A 276 -18.52 34.43 25.78
CA VAL A 276 -18.56 35.84 26.20
C VAL A 276 -17.85 36.74 25.20
N ILE A 277 -16.54 36.55 24.99
CA ILE A 277 -15.73 37.47 24.18
C ILE A 277 -16.13 37.40 22.70
N TRP A 278 -16.29 36.19 22.16
CA TRP A 278 -16.66 35.99 20.77
C TRP A 278 -18.03 36.59 20.41
N PRO A 279 -19.12 36.30 21.15
CA PRO A 279 -20.40 36.96 20.95
C PRO A 279 -20.33 38.48 21.06
N ALA A 280 -19.49 39.03 21.94
CA ALA A 280 -19.34 40.48 22.05
C ALA A 280 -18.76 41.10 20.77
N PHE A 281 -17.76 40.46 20.14
CA PHE A 281 -17.22 40.90 18.85
C PHE A 281 -18.27 40.80 17.74
N LEU A 282 -19.04 39.71 17.70
CA LEU A 282 -20.12 39.54 16.72
C LEU A 282 -21.21 40.60 16.88
N LEU A 283 -21.64 40.90 18.11
CA LEU A 283 -22.61 41.96 18.39
C LEU A 283 -22.07 43.35 18.02
N ALA A 284 -20.78 43.61 18.22
CA ALA A 284 -20.16 44.87 17.81
C ALA A 284 -20.10 45.05 16.28
N LEU A 285 -20.09 43.94 15.53
CA LEU A 285 -20.11 43.89 14.08
C LEU A 285 -21.53 43.74 13.49
N ASP A 286 -22.57 43.70 14.31
CA ASP A 286 -23.95 43.37 13.94
C ASP A 286 -24.10 42.02 13.21
N LEU A 287 -23.28 41.03 13.57
CA LEU A 287 -23.33 39.68 13.03
C LEU A 287 -24.17 38.74 13.91
N PRO A 288 -24.86 37.74 13.31
CA PRO A 288 -25.66 36.80 14.08
C PRO A 288 -24.78 35.88 14.93
N LEU A 289 -25.27 35.55 16.13
CA LEU A 289 -24.58 34.73 17.11
C LEU A 289 -24.63 33.23 16.77
N PRO A 290 -23.66 32.41 17.26
CA PRO A 290 -23.68 30.97 17.11
C PRO A 290 -24.99 30.34 17.62
N LYS A 291 -25.51 29.32 16.93
CA LYS A 291 -26.74 28.64 17.39
C LYS A 291 -26.49 27.72 18.59
N ARG A 292 -25.28 27.15 18.69
CA ARG A 292 -24.88 26.23 19.76
C ARG A 292 -23.38 26.28 20.00
N ILE A 293 -22.99 26.27 21.26
CA ILE A 293 -21.61 26.02 21.71
C ILE A 293 -21.62 24.71 22.47
N PHE A 294 -21.00 23.69 21.90
CA PHE A 294 -20.82 22.39 22.51
C PHE A 294 -19.50 22.34 23.27
N VAL A 295 -19.57 22.13 24.58
CA VAL A 295 -18.42 22.14 25.48
C VAL A 295 -18.15 20.72 25.95
N HIS A 296 -16.88 20.30 25.93
CA HIS A 296 -16.47 19.00 26.43
C HIS A 296 -15.40 19.09 27.51
N GLY A 297 -15.39 18.09 28.40
CA GLY A 297 -14.36 17.90 29.43
C GLY A 297 -13.02 17.46 28.85
N HIS A 298 -12.00 17.43 29.72
CA HIS A 298 -10.63 17.04 29.35
C HIS A 298 -10.44 15.54 29.31
N TRP A 299 -9.43 15.13 28.55
CA TRP A 299 -8.79 13.83 28.76
C TRP A 299 -7.66 13.96 29.77
N LEU A 300 -7.78 13.25 30.89
CA LEU A 300 -6.76 13.05 31.90
C LEU A 300 -5.97 11.79 31.58
N VAL A 301 -4.76 11.68 32.12
CA VAL A 301 -3.90 10.50 32.02
C VAL A 301 -3.58 10.05 33.42
N ASN A 302 -4.01 8.84 33.79
CA ASN A 302 -3.90 8.30 35.16
C ASN A 302 -4.43 9.28 36.23
N GLY A 303 -5.50 10.01 35.92
CA GLY A 303 -6.14 10.97 36.84
C GLY A 303 -5.52 12.36 36.88
N ALA A 304 -4.41 12.61 36.16
CA ALA A 304 -3.76 13.92 36.10
C ALA A 304 -3.98 14.62 34.75
N LYS A 305 -4.06 15.96 34.75
CA LYS A 305 -4.12 16.77 33.51
C LYS A 305 -2.84 16.56 32.71
N MET A 306 -2.96 16.39 31.39
CA MET A 306 -1.80 16.28 30.50
C MET A 306 -1.01 17.59 30.51
N SER A 307 0.30 17.52 30.77
CA SER A 307 1.21 18.65 30.64
C SER A 307 2.62 18.19 30.32
N LYS A 308 3.36 19.03 29.58
CA LYS A 308 4.76 18.74 29.21
C LYS A 308 5.70 18.78 30.41
N SER A 309 5.48 19.70 31.36
CA SER A 309 6.30 19.82 32.57
C SER A 309 6.23 18.57 33.45
N VAL A 310 5.08 17.88 33.45
CA VAL A 310 4.88 16.61 34.16
C VAL A 310 5.29 15.39 33.29
N GLY A 311 5.43 15.57 31.98
CA GLY A 311 5.85 14.51 31.05
C GLY A 311 4.78 13.44 30.77
N ASN A 312 3.51 13.68 31.13
CA ASN A 312 2.41 12.72 31.01
C ASN A 312 1.54 12.89 29.75
N VAL A 313 2.03 13.61 28.74
CA VAL A 313 1.30 13.84 27.47
C VAL A 313 1.23 12.54 26.68
N VAL A 314 0.01 12.16 26.26
CA VAL A 314 -0.19 10.95 25.45
C VAL A 314 -0.21 11.31 23.96
N ASP A 315 0.79 10.82 23.25
CA ASP A 315 0.92 10.95 21.80
C ASP A 315 -0.07 9.99 21.08
N PRO A 316 -1.05 10.53 20.31
CA PRO A 316 -2.01 9.72 19.58
C PRO A 316 -1.36 8.81 18.52
N PHE A 317 -0.27 9.22 17.88
CA PHE A 317 0.43 8.39 16.89
C PHE A 317 1.08 7.18 17.53
N PHE A 318 1.61 7.34 18.75
CA PHE A 318 2.19 6.23 19.49
C PHE A 318 1.11 5.25 19.95
N VAL A 319 0.02 5.74 20.54
CA VAL A 319 -1.09 4.90 21.02
C VAL A 319 -1.77 4.15 19.88
N ALA A 320 -1.95 4.78 18.71
CA ALA A 320 -2.57 4.14 17.56
C ALA A 320 -1.78 2.92 17.04
N LYS A 321 -0.46 2.84 17.28
CA LYS A 321 0.32 1.64 16.91
C LYS A 321 -0.12 0.40 17.70
N SER A 322 -0.58 0.59 18.94
CA SER A 322 -1.04 -0.51 19.81
C SER A 322 -2.53 -0.76 19.70
N LEU A 323 -3.36 0.29 19.54
CA LEU A 323 -4.82 0.19 19.55
C LEU A 323 -5.46 0.19 18.15
N SER A 324 -4.68 0.38 17.09
CA SER A 324 -5.12 0.84 15.76
C SER A 324 -5.71 2.26 15.76
N GLU A 325 -5.73 2.88 14.58
CA GLU A 325 -6.32 4.20 14.36
C GLU A 325 -7.83 4.19 14.70
N GLU A 326 -8.58 3.24 14.13
CA GLU A 326 -10.03 3.08 14.34
C GLU A 326 -10.37 2.71 15.80
N GLY A 327 -9.55 1.86 16.43
CA GLY A 327 -9.73 1.50 17.84
C GLY A 327 -9.58 2.71 18.77
N LEU A 328 -8.57 3.56 18.54
CA LEU A 328 -8.42 4.79 19.31
C LEU A 328 -9.56 5.79 19.04
N ARG A 329 -10.03 5.92 17.79
CA ARG A 329 -11.22 6.73 17.46
C ARG A 329 -12.43 6.28 18.26
N TYR A 330 -12.71 4.97 18.22
CA TYR A 330 -13.81 4.37 18.94
C TYR A 330 -13.71 4.63 20.44
N PHE A 331 -12.55 4.35 21.04
CA PHE A 331 -12.35 4.51 22.48
C PHE A 331 -12.62 5.95 22.95
N LEU A 332 -12.05 6.93 22.25
CA LEU A 332 -12.22 8.35 22.61
C LEU A 332 -13.69 8.78 22.51
N LEU A 333 -14.42 8.33 21.49
CA LEU A 333 -15.85 8.64 21.34
C LEU A 333 -16.76 7.85 22.29
N ARG A 334 -16.40 6.61 22.61
CA ARG A 334 -17.19 5.69 23.46
C ARG A 334 -17.03 5.96 24.95
N GLN A 335 -15.85 6.41 25.38
CA GLN A 335 -15.53 6.68 26.79
C GLN A 335 -15.43 8.17 27.11
N GLY A 336 -15.37 9.04 26.10
CA GLY A 336 -15.41 10.49 26.27
C GLY A 336 -16.81 10.95 26.70
N THR A 337 -16.93 11.43 27.93
CA THR A 337 -18.15 12.03 28.46
C THR A 337 -18.06 13.55 28.36
N PRO A 338 -18.87 14.25 27.56
CA PRO A 338 -18.78 15.71 27.43
C PRO A 338 -19.01 16.46 28.75
N GLN A 339 -19.82 15.91 29.66
CA GLN A 339 -20.19 16.55 30.94
C GLN A 339 -19.06 16.59 31.98
N SER A 340 -18.04 15.74 31.86
CA SER A 340 -17.01 15.56 32.89
C SER A 340 -15.69 15.13 32.28
N ASP A 341 -14.59 15.32 32.99
CA ASP A 341 -13.28 14.87 32.51
C ASP A 341 -13.23 13.34 32.43
N ALA A 342 -12.65 12.81 31.35
CA ALA A 342 -12.49 11.39 31.09
C ALA A 342 -11.02 10.99 31.30
N ASN A 343 -10.78 9.78 31.81
CA ASN A 343 -9.43 9.30 32.09
C ASN A 343 -8.96 8.27 31.06
N PHE A 344 -7.80 8.50 30.47
CA PHE A 344 -7.13 7.58 29.56
C PHE A 344 -6.26 6.61 30.37
N ILE A 345 -6.60 5.32 30.29
CA ILE A 345 -5.81 4.21 30.84
C ILE A 345 -5.68 3.17 29.72
N MET A 346 -4.45 2.80 29.36
CA MET A 346 -4.19 1.91 28.22
C MET A 346 -4.91 0.57 28.35
N SER A 347 -4.88 -0.07 29.52
CA SER A 347 -5.57 -1.35 29.75
C SER A 347 -7.09 -1.25 29.57
N LYS A 348 -7.70 -0.15 30.06
CA LYS A 348 -9.12 0.14 29.83
C LYS A 348 -9.43 0.32 28.35
N ALA A 349 -8.54 0.98 27.60
CA ALA A 349 -8.72 1.18 26.17
C ALA A 349 -8.72 -0.13 25.38
N VAL A 350 -7.73 -0.99 25.63
CA VAL A 350 -7.68 -2.34 25.05
C VAL A 350 -8.95 -3.13 25.39
N ASN A 351 -9.39 -3.12 26.65
CA ASN A 351 -10.56 -3.88 27.09
C ASN A 351 -11.86 -3.41 26.42
N VAL A 352 -12.07 -2.10 26.31
CA VAL A 352 -13.28 -1.54 25.65
C VAL A 352 -13.28 -1.88 24.17
N ILE A 353 -12.16 -1.73 23.47
CA ILE A 353 -12.05 -2.05 22.04
C ILE A 353 -12.28 -3.54 21.80
N ASN A 354 -11.66 -4.40 22.59
CA ASN A 354 -11.83 -5.85 22.46
C ASN A 354 -13.25 -6.28 22.78
N THR A 355 -13.86 -5.75 23.85
CA THR A 355 -15.23 -6.11 24.23
C THR A 355 -16.24 -5.66 23.18
N ASP A 356 -16.18 -4.41 22.76
CA ASP A 356 -17.20 -3.84 21.89
C ASP A 356 -16.96 -4.21 20.42
N LEU A 357 -15.79 -3.90 19.87
CA LEU A 357 -15.53 -4.08 18.43
C LEU A 357 -15.15 -5.52 18.10
N VAL A 358 -14.19 -6.11 18.81
CA VAL A 358 -13.69 -7.45 18.45
C VAL A 358 -14.71 -8.53 18.83
N ASN A 359 -15.17 -8.55 20.08
CA ASN A 359 -16.00 -9.63 20.61
C ASN A 359 -17.47 -9.50 20.20
N ASN A 360 -18.08 -8.31 20.28
CA ASN A 360 -19.49 -8.18 19.94
C ASN A 360 -19.72 -8.02 18.43
N VAL A 361 -18.90 -7.25 17.73
CA VAL A 361 -19.09 -7.00 16.30
C VAL A 361 -18.31 -7.98 15.43
N GLY A 362 -16.99 -8.05 15.59
CA GLY A 362 -16.10 -8.86 14.75
C GLY A 362 -16.37 -10.35 14.85
N ASN A 363 -16.51 -10.88 16.07
CA ASN A 363 -16.78 -12.30 16.29
C ASN A 363 -18.18 -12.70 15.78
N LEU A 364 -19.21 -11.88 16.00
CA LEU A 364 -20.55 -12.15 15.45
C LEU A 364 -20.52 -12.17 13.92
N LEU A 365 -19.86 -11.19 13.30
CA LEU A 365 -19.68 -11.14 11.86
C LEU A 365 -18.97 -12.40 11.36
N GLN A 366 -17.83 -12.77 11.97
CA GLN A 366 -17.07 -13.94 11.56
C GLN A 366 -17.89 -15.23 11.73
N ARG A 367 -18.55 -15.43 12.87
CA ARG A 367 -19.36 -16.62 13.18
C ARG A 367 -20.58 -16.74 12.27
N SER A 368 -21.25 -15.64 11.94
CA SER A 368 -22.44 -15.64 11.10
C SER A 368 -22.13 -15.70 9.59
N THR A 369 -20.90 -15.40 9.18
CA THR A 369 -20.44 -15.46 7.78
C THR A 369 -19.67 -16.72 7.43
N VAL A 370 -19.40 -17.62 8.38
CA VAL A 370 -18.69 -18.87 8.08
C VAL A 370 -19.40 -19.67 6.99
N LYS A 371 -18.62 -20.22 6.05
CA LYS A 371 -19.11 -21.05 4.93
C LYS A 371 -19.98 -22.25 5.37
N LYS A 372 -19.91 -22.69 6.64
CA LYS A 372 -20.77 -23.75 7.17
C LYS A 372 -22.22 -23.28 7.33
N LEU A 373 -22.43 -22.04 7.80
CA LEU A 373 -23.75 -21.48 8.06
C LEU A 373 -24.30 -20.72 6.84
N ASN A 374 -23.43 -20.07 6.07
CA ASN A 374 -23.78 -19.40 4.83
C ASN A 374 -22.96 -19.96 3.65
N PRO A 375 -23.38 -21.09 3.05
CA PRO A 375 -22.60 -21.76 2.02
C PRO A 375 -22.39 -20.96 0.75
N SER A 376 -23.39 -20.19 0.33
CA SER A 376 -23.39 -19.35 -0.87
C SER A 376 -22.63 -18.04 -0.68
N GLN A 377 -22.33 -17.66 0.58
CA GLN A 377 -21.72 -16.36 0.90
C GLN A 377 -22.54 -15.19 0.33
N THR A 378 -23.85 -15.36 0.28
CA THR A 378 -24.81 -14.35 -0.18
C THR A 378 -25.59 -13.80 1.00
N TYR A 379 -26.27 -12.67 0.81
CA TYR A 379 -27.23 -12.22 1.81
C TYR A 379 -28.32 -13.30 2.03
N PRO A 380 -28.59 -13.73 3.28
CA PRO A 380 -29.58 -14.77 3.54
C PRO A 380 -30.99 -14.34 3.12
N ILE A 381 -31.86 -15.31 2.84
CA ILE A 381 -33.27 -15.05 2.51
C ILE A 381 -34.10 -15.25 3.79
N PHE A 382 -35.02 -14.33 4.04
CA PHE A 382 -35.99 -14.47 5.13
C PHE A 382 -37.20 -15.30 4.70
N TYR A 383 -37.47 -16.39 5.41
CA TYR A 383 -38.65 -17.24 5.23
C TYR A 383 -39.62 -17.00 6.40
N SER A 384 -40.78 -16.40 6.10
CA SER A 384 -41.84 -16.08 7.09
C SER A 384 -42.39 -17.33 7.79
N ASP A 385 -42.50 -18.42 7.05
CA ASP A 385 -43.17 -19.65 7.51
C ASP A 385 -42.26 -20.44 8.47
N SER A 386 -40.95 -20.20 8.43
CA SER A 386 -39.96 -20.73 9.36
C SER A 386 -39.98 -20.02 10.71
N PHE A 387 -40.73 -18.92 10.84
CA PHE A 387 -40.86 -18.11 12.06
C PHE A 387 -41.94 -18.70 13.00
N HIS A 388 -41.67 -19.90 13.54
CA HIS A 388 -42.51 -20.53 14.57
C HIS A 388 -42.45 -19.76 15.92
N SER A 389 -43.37 -20.06 16.86
CA SER A 389 -43.46 -19.40 18.17
C SER A 389 -42.13 -19.33 18.94
N SER A 390 -41.26 -20.34 18.78
CA SER A 390 -39.96 -20.41 19.45
C SER A 390 -38.95 -19.36 18.98
N LEU A 391 -39.00 -18.88 17.72
CA LEU A 391 -38.12 -17.82 17.22
C LEU A 391 -38.58 -16.41 17.65
N ARG A 392 -39.88 -16.24 17.90
CA ARG A 392 -40.48 -14.97 18.32
C ARG A 392 -40.00 -14.53 19.70
N GLU A 393 -39.76 -15.46 20.62
CA GLU A 393 -39.45 -15.15 22.03
C GLU A 393 -38.24 -14.20 22.20
N LEU A 394 -37.16 -14.44 21.45
CA LEU A 394 -35.98 -13.56 21.42
C LEU A 394 -35.90 -12.68 20.17
N GLY A 395 -36.56 -13.07 19.07
CA GLY A 395 -36.56 -12.30 17.83
C GLY A 395 -37.39 -11.02 17.91
N GLU A 396 -38.58 -11.06 18.50
CA GLU A 396 -39.45 -9.87 18.62
C GLU A 396 -38.83 -8.76 19.49
N PRO A 397 -38.24 -9.05 20.68
CA PRO A 397 -37.53 -8.04 21.46
C PRO A 397 -36.36 -7.43 20.70
N LEU A 398 -35.58 -8.23 19.97
CA LEU A 398 -34.45 -7.76 19.18
C LEU A 398 -34.89 -6.85 18.02
N ILE A 399 -35.91 -7.26 17.26
CA ILE A 399 -36.50 -6.45 16.18
C ILE A 399 -37.05 -5.14 16.74
N LYS A 400 -37.70 -5.17 17.91
CA LYS A 400 -38.18 -3.96 18.58
C LYS A 400 -37.03 -3.04 18.99
N SER A 401 -35.96 -3.57 19.56
CA SER A 401 -34.75 -2.80 19.89
C SER A 401 -34.14 -2.12 18.67
N ILE A 402 -34.04 -2.83 17.53
CA ILE A 402 -33.53 -2.27 16.26
C ILE A 402 -34.44 -1.16 15.73
N ASN A 403 -35.75 -1.39 15.68
CA ASN A 403 -36.71 -0.41 15.17
C ASN A 403 -36.69 0.88 16.02
N CYS A 404 -36.47 0.77 17.32
CA CYS A 404 -36.31 1.94 18.21
C CYS A 404 -34.88 2.53 18.19
N LEU A 405 -33.86 1.78 17.75
CA LEU A 405 -32.46 2.21 17.81
C LEU A 405 -32.24 3.48 17.01
N THR A 406 -32.75 3.54 15.76
CA THR A 406 -32.46 4.65 14.84
C THR A 406 -32.89 6.00 15.40
N GLU A 407 -34.11 6.10 15.95
CA GLU A 407 -34.62 7.37 16.50
C GLU A 407 -33.86 7.82 17.75
N VAL A 408 -33.56 6.89 18.66
CA VAL A 408 -32.83 7.22 19.89
C VAL A 408 -31.38 7.55 19.57
N TYR A 409 -30.75 6.79 18.67
CA TYR A 409 -29.39 7.02 18.20
C TYR A 409 -29.27 8.39 17.54
N GLU A 410 -30.20 8.74 16.64
CA GLU A 410 -30.27 10.04 15.99
C GLU A 410 -30.33 11.17 17.02
N LYS A 411 -31.22 11.07 18.00
CA LYS A 411 -31.33 12.07 19.06
C LYS A 411 -30.02 12.22 19.84
N GLN A 412 -29.38 11.12 20.23
CA GLN A 412 -28.11 11.18 20.97
C GLN A 412 -26.99 11.80 20.11
N PHE A 413 -26.91 11.44 18.82
CA PHE A 413 -25.87 11.94 17.92
C PHE A 413 -26.06 13.43 17.58
N ASP A 414 -27.30 13.88 17.35
CA ASP A 414 -27.65 15.29 17.13
C ASP A 414 -27.39 16.15 18.38
N GLU A 415 -27.44 15.55 19.57
CA GLU A 415 -27.04 16.17 20.85
C GLU A 415 -25.52 16.04 21.15
N LEU A 416 -24.72 15.45 20.25
CA LEU A 416 -23.29 15.14 20.43
C LEU A 416 -23.01 14.24 21.65
N MET A 417 -24.01 13.49 22.09
CA MET A 417 -23.92 12.46 23.14
C MET A 417 -23.47 11.13 22.53
N ILE A 418 -22.40 11.16 21.75
CA ILE A 418 -21.92 10.04 20.92
C ILE A 418 -21.66 8.79 21.75
N TYR A 419 -21.11 8.93 22.96
CA TYR A 419 -20.86 7.79 23.85
C TYR A 419 -22.14 7.01 24.20
N LYS A 420 -23.28 7.69 24.37
CA LYS A 420 -24.60 7.07 24.62
C LYS A 420 -25.12 6.38 23.36
N ALA A 421 -24.94 7.03 22.21
CA ALA A 421 -25.33 6.46 20.92
C ALA A 421 -24.58 5.13 20.68
N LEU A 422 -23.26 5.12 20.89
CA LEU A 422 -22.43 3.92 20.77
C LEU A 422 -22.75 2.86 21.83
N GLU A 423 -23.08 3.26 23.06
CA GLU A 423 -23.51 2.33 24.12
C GLU A 423 -24.81 1.60 23.76
N LEU A 424 -25.80 2.33 23.25
CA LEU A 424 -27.06 1.76 22.76
C LEU A 424 -26.84 0.79 21.60
N LEU A 425 -25.98 1.17 20.66
CA LEU A 425 -25.61 0.31 19.53
C LEU A 425 -24.96 -0.98 20.01
N MET A 426 -24.02 -0.91 20.96
CA MET A 426 -23.37 -2.10 21.52
C MET A 426 -24.31 -2.96 22.37
N GLU A 427 -25.35 -2.39 22.96
CA GLU A 427 -26.40 -3.16 23.63
C GLU A 427 -27.19 -4.01 22.64
N VAL A 428 -27.58 -3.45 21.49
CA VAL A 428 -28.25 -4.21 20.42
C VAL A 428 -27.32 -5.31 19.86
N MET A 429 -26.03 -5.02 19.72
CA MET A 429 -25.04 -6.03 19.31
C MET A 429 -24.90 -7.17 20.34
N ARG A 430 -24.92 -6.87 21.64
CA ARG A 430 -24.94 -7.89 22.71
C ARG A 430 -26.20 -8.75 22.65
N GLN A 431 -27.37 -8.14 22.48
CA GLN A 431 -28.64 -8.86 22.30
C GLN A 431 -28.60 -9.79 21.08
N THR A 432 -27.99 -9.33 19.98
CA THR A 432 -27.83 -10.14 18.76
C THR A 432 -26.86 -11.30 18.95
N ASN A 433 -25.77 -11.10 19.70
CA ASN A 433 -24.89 -12.20 20.09
C ASN A 433 -25.62 -13.21 20.97
N GLY A 434 -26.44 -12.75 21.93
CA GLY A 434 -27.30 -13.61 22.74
C GLY A 434 -28.31 -14.40 21.90
N PHE A 435 -28.97 -13.74 20.94
CA PHE A 435 -29.87 -14.36 19.97
C PHE A 435 -29.15 -15.45 19.16
N PHE A 436 -28.01 -15.12 18.56
CA PHE A 436 -27.20 -16.06 17.77
C PHE A 436 -26.70 -17.23 18.62
N GLN A 437 -26.34 -16.98 19.88
CA GLN A 437 -25.88 -18.03 20.80
C GLN A 437 -27.01 -18.94 21.26
N PHE A 438 -28.20 -18.41 21.54
CA PHE A 438 -29.33 -19.18 22.05
C PHE A 438 -29.87 -20.17 21.01
N TYR A 439 -30.03 -19.73 19.76
CA TYR A 439 -30.56 -20.61 18.70
C TYR A 439 -29.52 -21.55 18.09
N GLU A 440 -28.24 -21.38 18.44
CA GLU A 440 -27.14 -22.25 18.02
C GLU A 440 -27.24 -22.67 16.55
N PRO A 441 -27.26 -21.75 15.56
CA PRO A 441 -27.55 -22.06 14.16
C PRO A 441 -26.61 -23.12 13.56
N TRP A 442 -25.46 -23.39 14.19
CA TRP A 442 -24.53 -24.46 13.82
C TRP A 442 -24.96 -25.88 14.20
N ARG A 443 -26.01 -26.03 15.03
CA ARG A 443 -26.68 -27.28 15.40
C ARG A 443 -28.04 -27.46 14.72
N GLU A 444 -28.59 -26.40 14.13
CA GLU A 444 -29.87 -26.44 13.44
C GLU A 444 -29.77 -27.19 12.10
N ILE A 445 -30.81 -27.96 11.76
CA ILE A 445 -30.85 -28.87 10.60
C ILE A 445 -31.73 -28.28 9.48
N ASP A 446 -32.68 -27.42 9.82
CA ASP A 446 -33.52 -26.73 8.83
C ASP A 446 -32.78 -25.52 8.23
N ASP A 447 -32.32 -25.68 6.99
CA ASP A 447 -31.63 -24.63 6.23
C ASP A 447 -32.45 -23.35 6.08
N ARG A 448 -33.79 -23.43 5.99
CA ARG A 448 -34.65 -22.24 5.90
C ARG A 448 -34.66 -21.47 7.21
N LYS A 449 -34.68 -22.19 8.33
CA LYS A 449 -34.61 -21.61 9.68
C LYS A 449 -33.24 -20.97 9.93
N VAL A 450 -32.15 -21.63 9.53
CA VAL A 450 -30.79 -21.05 9.57
C VAL A 450 -30.72 -19.79 8.72
N SER A 451 -31.26 -19.80 7.49
CA SER A 451 -31.30 -18.63 6.62
C SER A 451 -32.05 -17.46 7.27
N SER A 452 -33.22 -17.68 7.87
CA SER A 452 -33.97 -16.63 8.57
C SER A 452 -33.25 -16.10 9.82
N LEU A 453 -32.56 -16.96 10.59
CA LEU A 453 -31.74 -16.56 11.74
C LEU A 453 -30.57 -15.67 11.31
N LEU A 454 -29.86 -16.07 10.25
CA LEU A 454 -28.75 -15.30 9.69
C LEU A 454 -29.24 -14.00 9.07
N TYR A 455 -30.40 -13.99 8.42
CA TYR A 455 -31.01 -12.76 7.90
C TYR A 455 -31.18 -11.71 8.99
N ILE A 456 -31.74 -12.08 10.15
CA ILE A 456 -31.91 -11.15 11.28
C ILE A 456 -30.55 -10.64 11.78
N CYS A 457 -29.56 -11.52 11.90
CA CYS A 457 -28.22 -11.12 12.31
C CYS A 457 -27.56 -10.16 11.31
N TYR A 458 -27.73 -10.42 10.00
CA TYR A 458 -27.17 -9.61 8.93
C TYR A 458 -27.88 -8.26 8.86
N GLU A 459 -29.19 -8.19 9.05
CA GLU A 459 -29.93 -6.93 9.15
C GLU A 459 -29.45 -6.09 10.34
N VAL A 460 -29.23 -6.71 11.51
CA VAL A 460 -28.65 -5.99 12.66
C VAL A 460 -27.26 -5.48 12.31
N LEU A 461 -26.39 -6.35 11.78
CA LEU A 461 -25.01 -5.99 11.42
C LEU A 461 -24.99 -4.88 10.37
N ARG A 462 -25.90 -4.90 9.40
CA ARG A 462 -26.05 -3.86 8.37
C ARG A 462 -26.44 -2.52 8.98
N ILE A 463 -27.48 -2.49 9.83
CA ILE A 463 -27.93 -1.26 10.49
C ILE A 463 -26.84 -0.73 11.43
N CYS A 464 -26.26 -1.59 12.27
CA CYS A 464 -25.19 -1.21 13.18
C CYS A 464 -23.93 -0.76 12.43
N GLY A 465 -23.59 -1.43 11.31
CA GLY A 465 -22.49 -1.04 10.43
C GLY A 465 -22.69 0.38 9.89
N ILE A 466 -23.87 0.69 9.34
CA ILE A 466 -24.21 2.03 8.85
C ILE A 466 -24.10 3.07 9.98
N LEU A 467 -24.69 2.78 11.16
CA LEU A 467 -24.68 3.70 12.29
C LEU A 467 -23.28 3.88 12.91
N LEU A 468 -22.36 2.92 12.73
CA LEU A 468 -20.96 3.02 13.17
C LEU A 468 -20.08 3.88 12.24
N GLN A 469 -20.47 4.09 10.97
CA GLN A 469 -19.65 4.84 9.99
C GLN A 469 -19.20 6.25 10.46
N PRO A 470 -20.03 7.03 11.19
CA PRO A 470 -19.57 8.32 11.72
C PRO A 470 -18.43 8.21 12.74
N ALA A 471 -18.38 7.14 13.54
CA ALA A 471 -17.39 6.95 14.59
C ALA A 471 -16.13 6.22 14.09
N VAL A 472 -16.33 5.08 13.42
CA VAL A 472 -15.29 4.16 12.92
C VAL A 472 -15.52 3.85 11.44
N PRO A 473 -15.24 4.79 10.53
CA PRO A 473 -15.62 4.69 9.13
C PRO A 473 -14.99 3.49 8.42
N TYR A 474 -13.70 3.22 8.63
CA TYR A 474 -13.02 2.14 7.92
C TYR A 474 -13.43 0.76 8.45
N TYR A 475 -13.59 0.63 9.76
CA TYR A 475 -14.07 -0.61 10.37
C TYR A 475 -15.51 -0.93 9.94
N ALA A 476 -16.39 0.08 9.98
CA ALA A 476 -17.78 -0.02 9.54
C ALA A 476 -17.90 -0.38 8.05
N ASP A 477 -17.14 0.29 7.19
CA ASP A 477 -17.11 -0.02 5.76
C ASP A 477 -16.65 -1.45 5.51
N HIS A 478 -15.61 -1.91 6.21
CA HIS A 478 -15.13 -3.28 6.08
C HIS A 478 -16.18 -4.31 6.51
N LEU A 479 -16.91 -4.06 7.61
CA LEU A 479 -18.02 -4.88 8.04
C LEU A 479 -19.11 -4.96 6.96
N LEU A 480 -19.57 -3.80 6.47
CA LEU A 480 -20.62 -3.73 5.45
C LEU A 480 -20.18 -4.44 4.16
N ASN A 481 -18.91 -4.34 3.79
CA ASN A 481 -18.34 -5.02 2.62
C ASN A 481 -18.34 -6.54 2.70
N ILE A 482 -18.33 -7.11 3.91
CA ILE A 482 -18.37 -8.56 4.09
C ILE A 482 -19.79 -9.08 3.90
N ILE A 483 -20.81 -8.33 4.32
CA ILE A 483 -22.21 -8.79 4.33
C ILE A 483 -23.03 -8.36 3.11
N MET A 484 -22.74 -7.21 2.49
CA MET A 484 -23.52 -6.67 1.37
C MET A 484 -22.95 -7.12 0.02
N SER A 485 -23.84 -7.47 -0.91
CA SER A 485 -23.49 -7.72 -2.32
C SER A 485 -23.19 -6.41 -3.04
N ASP A 486 -22.55 -6.54 -4.20
CA ASP A 486 -22.07 -5.43 -5.01
C ASP A 486 -23.20 -4.54 -5.61
N ASP A 487 -24.45 -4.99 -5.61
CA ASP A 487 -25.60 -4.28 -6.20
C ASP A 487 -26.37 -3.37 -5.23
N ASP A 488 -26.32 -3.61 -3.91
CA ASP A 488 -27.02 -2.79 -2.89
C ASP A 488 -26.13 -1.68 -2.28
N ARG A 489 -25.01 -1.36 -2.93
CA ARG A 489 -24.01 -0.42 -2.42
C ARG A 489 -24.46 1.05 -2.58
N PRO A 490 -24.45 1.89 -1.54
CA PRO A 490 -24.15 3.30 -1.74
C PRO A 490 -22.73 3.38 -2.34
N LYS A 491 -22.59 4.10 -3.47
CA LYS A 491 -21.35 4.16 -4.26
C LYS A 491 -20.14 4.36 -3.33
N LYS A 492 -19.32 3.30 -3.16
CA LYS A 492 -18.05 3.38 -2.45
C LYS A 492 -17.24 4.54 -2.99
N ARG A 493 -16.55 5.25 -2.10
CA ARG A 493 -15.37 6.04 -2.49
C ARG A 493 -14.38 5.03 -3.06
N ALA A 494 -14.34 4.92 -4.39
CA ALA A 494 -13.46 3.99 -5.08
C ALA A 494 -12.04 4.21 -4.54
N LYS A 495 -11.43 3.14 -4.03
CA LYS A 495 -9.98 3.14 -3.82
C LYS A 495 -9.42 3.44 -5.20
N LYS A 496 -8.85 4.63 -5.42
CA LYS A 496 -8.31 5.04 -6.72
C LYS A 496 -7.22 4.05 -7.12
N THR A 497 -7.61 3.00 -7.85
CA THR A 497 -6.70 2.02 -8.41
C THR A 497 -6.04 2.67 -9.60
N SER A 498 -4.72 2.80 -9.50
CA SER A 498 -3.90 3.18 -10.64
C SER A 498 -4.03 2.12 -11.72
N HIS A 499 -4.37 2.53 -12.95
CA HIS A 499 -4.41 1.66 -14.12
C HIS A 499 -3.57 2.27 -15.26
N GLU A 500 -3.10 1.41 -16.14
CA GLU A 500 -2.41 1.80 -17.37
C GLU A 500 -3.39 1.76 -18.56
N CYS A 501 -3.20 2.65 -19.52
CA CYS A 501 -4.00 2.71 -20.75
C CYS A 501 -3.09 2.37 -21.94
N THR A 502 -3.47 1.36 -22.71
CA THR A 502 -2.63 0.85 -23.82
C THR A 502 -3.42 0.73 -25.11
N VAL A 503 -2.90 1.30 -26.20
CA VAL A 503 -3.40 1.10 -27.57
C VAL A 503 -2.49 0.10 -28.28
N ILE A 504 -3.06 -0.99 -28.80
CA ILE A 504 -2.33 -2.01 -29.56
C ILE A 504 -2.71 -1.85 -31.04
N LEU A 505 -1.75 -1.46 -31.87
CA LEU A 505 -1.87 -1.33 -33.31
C LEU A 505 -1.31 -2.59 -33.99
N VAL A 506 -2.13 -3.27 -34.78
CA VAL A 506 -1.75 -4.50 -35.50
C VAL A 506 -1.93 -4.32 -36.99
N ASP A 507 -0.87 -4.54 -37.75
CA ASP A 507 -0.88 -4.54 -39.21
C ASP A 507 -1.58 -5.80 -39.72
N VAL A 508 -2.66 -5.63 -40.46
CA VAL A 508 -3.37 -6.71 -41.15
C VAL A 508 -3.27 -6.60 -42.67
N GLY A 509 -2.39 -5.75 -43.20
CA GLY A 509 -2.23 -5.52 -44.63
C GLY A 509 -1.79 -6.76 -45.43
N ALA A 510 -2.03 -6.74 -46.74
CA ALA A 510 -1.65 -7.80 -47.67
C ALA A 510 -0.15 -8.15 -47.62
N ASN A 511 0.69 -7.15 -47.33
CA ASN A 511 2.14 -7.30 -47.23
C ASN A 511 2.60 -8.15 -46.03
N MET A 512 1.74 -8.42 -45.05
CA MET A 512 2.04 -9.28 -43.89
C MET A 512 2.10 -10.78 -44.24
N ASN A 513 1.66 -11.18 -45.43
CA ASN A 513 1.70 -12.56 -45.91
C ASN A 513 2.86 -12.76 -46.90
N ARG A 514 4.06 -13.09 -46.39
CA ARG A 514 5.23 -13.43 -47.23
C ARG A 514 5.35 -14.95 -47.37
N GLU A 515 5.18 -15.46 -48.59
CA GLU A 515 5.15 -16.91 -48.89
C GLU A 515 6.51 -17.62 -48.78
N GLU A 516 7.63 -16.89 -48.58
CA GLU A 516 8.99 -17.45 -48.64
C GLU A 516 9.55 -17.97 -47.28
N ILE A 517 8.81 -17.89 -46.16
CA ILE A 517 9.25 -18.32 -44.81
C ILE A 517 8.24 -19.31 -44.21
N ALA A 518 8.71 -20.36 -43.52
CA ALA A 518 7.89 -21.43 -42.94
C ALA A 518 6.86 -21.00 -41.87
N THR A 519 6.92 -19.75 -41.41
CA THR A 519 5.97 -19.07 -40.52
C THR A 519 5.80 -17.64 -41.01
N THR A 520 4.57 -17.18 -41.20
CA THR A 520 4.32 -15.83 -41.74
C THR A 520 4.49 -14.74 -40.68
N ASP A 521 4.87 -13.52 -41.07
CA ASP A 521 4.97 -12.37 -40.14
C ASP A 521 3.64 -12.12 -39.41
N MET A 522 2.52 -12.39 -40.10
CA MET A 522 1.17 -12.35 -39.53
C MET A 522 0.96 -13.35 -38.39
N GLU A 523 1.43 -14.59 -38.54
CA GLU A 523 1.33 -15.61 -37.47
C GLU A 523 2.12 -15.18 -36.23
N LEU A 524 3.31 -14.60 -36.43
CA LEU A 524 4.14 -14.09 -35.34
C LEU A 524 3.50 -12.88 -34.64
N ALA A 525 2.90 -11.96 -35.41
CA ALA A 525 2.15 -10.83 -34.88
C ALA A 525 0.94 -11.29 -34.05
N LYS A 526 0.18 -12.27 -34.56
CA LYS A 526 -0.95 -12.88 -33.87
C LYS A 526 -0.53 -13.53 -32.56
N ASP A 527 0.54 -14.34 -32.58
CA ASP A 527 1.06 -15.00 -31.38
C ASP A 527 1.52 -13.97 -30.32
N ALA A 528 2.13 -12.85 -30.73
CA ALA A 528 2.56 -11.79 -29.83
C ALA A 528 1.37 -11.08 -29.14
N VAL A 529 0.34 -10.68 -29.90
CA VAL A 529 -0.88 -10.05 -29.34
C VAL A 529 -1.60 -11.03 -28.42
N GLU A 530 -1.76 -12.27 -28.86
CA GLU A 530 -2.41 -13.30 -28.06
C GLU A 530 -1.68 -13.53 -26.73
N TRP A 531 -0.35 -13.54 -26.75
CA TRP A 531 0.47 -13.69 -25.55
C TRP A 531 0.25 -12.56 -24.55
N ILE A 532 0.23 -11.31 -25.02
CA ILE A 532 0.01 -10.11 -24.18
C ILE A 532 -1.38 -10.15 -23.52
N ILE A 533 -2.42 -10.34 -24.33
CA ILE A 533 -3.81 -10.34 -23.88
C ILE A 533 -4.09 -11.51 -22.93
N THR A 534 -3.63 -12.72 -23.28
CA THR A 534 -3.80 -13.93 -22.44
C THR A 534 -3.20 -13.71 -21.05
N ARG A 535 -2.00 -13.11 -20.98
CA ARG A 535 -1.33 -12.83 -19.71
C ARG A 535 -2.08 -11.79 -18.88
N LYS A 536 -2.58 -10.71 -19.50
CA LYS A 536 -3.35 -9.66 -18.80
C LYS A 536 -4.69 -10.18 -18.25
N ILE A 537 -5.36 -11.08 -18.98
CA ILE A 537 -6.58 -11.76 -18.53
C ILE A 537 -6.31 -12.63 -17.30
N PHE A 538 -5.37 -13.58 -17.40
CA PHE A 538 -5.13 -14.56 -16.33
C PHE A 538 -4.33 -14.01 -15.13
N THR A 539 -3.85 -12.76 -15.22
CA THR A 539 -3.30 -12.02 -14.06
C THR A 539 -4.31 -11.06 -13.45
N GLU A 540 -5.55 -11.03 -13.93
CA GLU A 540 -6.64 -10.16 -13.46
C GLU A 540 -6.21 -8.67 -13.43
N SER A 541 -5.58 -8.20 -14.50
CA SER A 541 -5.11 -6.81 -14.56
C SER A 541 -6.27 -5.82 -14.66
N THR A 542 -6.15 -4.70 -13.95
CA THR A 542 -7.10 -3.56 -14.04
C THR A 542 -6.78 -2.61 -15.20
N ASP A 543 -5.80 -2.94 -16.03
CA ASP A 543 -5.37 -2.12 -17.16
C ASP A 543 -6.41 -2.12 -18.27
N GLU A 544 -6.51 -1.01 -18.98
CA GLU A 544 -7.46 -0.80 -20.06
C GLU A 544 -6.72 -0.84 -21.41
N PHE A 545 -7.33 -1.54 -22.37
CA PHE A 545 -6.78 -1.78 -23.69
C PHE A 545 -7.79 -1.37 -24.75
N THR A 546 -7.27 -0.99 -25.92
CA THR A 546 -8.03 -1.06 -27.17
C THR A 546 -7.14 -1.70 -28.24
N LEU A 547 -7.77 -2.51 -29.09
CA LEU A 547 -7.11 -3.22 -30.20
C LEU A 547 -7.56 -2.57 -31.51
N VAL A 548 -6.59 -2.09 -32.28
CA VAL A 548 -6.82 -1.42 -33.57
C VAL A 548 -6.08 -2.19 -34.64
N LEU A 549 -6.81 -2.59 -35.68
CA LEU A 549 -6.26 -3.24 -36.87
C LEU A 549 -6.16 -2.20 -37.98
N PHE A 550 -5.01 -2.09 -38.64
CA PHE A 550 -4.82 -1.18 -39.77
C PHE A 550 -4.41 -1.96 -41.03
N GLY A 551 -4.88 -1.51 -42.20
CA GLY A 551 -4.83 -2.28 -43.44
C GLY A 551 -5.99 -3.27 -43.60
N SER A 552 -7.09 -3.06 -42.88
CA SER A 552 -8.31 -3.88 -42.94
C SER A 552 -9.16 -3.52 -44.17
N GLU A 553 -9.86 -4.48 -44.76
CA GLU A 553 -10.85 -4.22 -45.83
C GLU A 553 -12.15 -3.60 -45.29
N VAL A 554 -12.38 -3.71 -43.98
CA VAL A 554 -13.53 -3.15 -43.28
C VAL A 554 -13.05 -1.98 -42.43
N THR A 555 -13.63 -0.81 -42.65
CA THR A 555 -13.39 0.40 -41.84
C THR A 555 -14.41 0.49 -40.71
N GLN A 556 -13.93 0.56 -39.47
CA GLN A 556 -14.73 0.89 -38.28
C GLN A 556 -13.86 1.78 -37.39
N ASN A 557 -13.91 3.09 -37.64
CA ASN A 557 -13.08 4.10 -36.98
C ASN A 557 -13.98 5.15 -36.28
N PRO A 558 -13.97 5.23 -34.93
CA PRO A 558 -14.79 6.18 -34.20
C PRO A 558 -14.17 7.58 -34.09
N VAL A 559 -12.96 7.79 -34.61
CA VAL A 559 -12.17 9.03 -34.42
C VAL A 559 -12.14 9.89 -35.68
N THR A 560 -11.93 9.27 -36.84
CA THR A 560 -11.80 9.94 -38.14
C THR A 560 -12.48 9.14 -39.24
N ASP A 561 -12.70 9.77 -40.40
CA ASP A 561 -13.25 9.12 -41.60
C ASP A 561 -12.18 8.35 -42.40
N ASP A 562 -10.99 8.12 -41.83
CA ASP A 562 -9.89 7.43 -42.51
C ASP A 562 -10.23 5.97 -42.80
N GLU A 563 -10.03 5.56 -44.05
CA GLU A 563 -10.33 4.22 -44.54
C GLU A 563 -9.27 3.20 -44.08
N ASN A 564 -9.68 1.92 -44.01
CA ASN A 564 -8.83 0.75 -43.72
C ASN A 564 -8.36 0.58 -42.28
N ILE A 565 -9.05 1.22 -41.33
CA ILE A 565 -8.78 1.10 -39.88
C ILE A 565 -10.00 0.55 -39.15
N PHE A 566 -9.78 -0.47 -38.31
CA PHE A 566 -10.82 -1.19 -37.60
C PHE A 566 -10.52 -1.25 -36.10
N PHE A 567 -11.43 -0.70 -35.29
CA PHE A 567 -11.39 -0.82 -33.83
C PHE A 567 -12.18 -2.05 -33.38
N CYS A 568 -11.55 -2.95 -32.62
CA CYS A 568 -12.23 -4.12 -32.05
C CYS A 568 -13.35 -3.73 -31.08
N ASP A 569 -13.12 -2.69 -30.29
CA ASP A 569 -14.11 -2.05 -29.43
C ASP A 569 -13.90 -0.54 -29.48
N GLU A 570 -15.01 0.21 -29.52
CA GLU A 570 -14.99 1.68 -29.62
C GLU A 570 -14.48 2.32 -28.31
N GLU A 571 -14.77 1.69 -27.17
CA GLU A 571 -14.33 2.14 -25.85
C GLU A 571 -13.16 1.31 -25.31
N MET A 572 -12.19 1.98 -24.68
CA MET A 572 -11.08 1.32 -24.00
C MET A 572 -11.61 0.54 -22.78
N GLN A 573 -11.30 -0.76 -22.70
CA GLN A 573 -11.82 -1.64 -21.66
C GLN A 573 -10.80 -2.68 -21.18
N GLN A 574 -11.11 -3.37 -20.08
CA GLN A 574 -10.29 -4.48 -19.61
C GLN A 574 -10.36 -5.65 -20.59
N ALA A 575 -9.23 -6.34 -20.77
CA ALA A 575 -9.13 -7.49 -21.67
C ALA A 575 -10.10 -8.60 -21.26
N LYS A 576 -10.90 -9.08 -22.22
CA LYS A 576 -11.91 -10.14 -22.02
C LYS A 576 -11.52 -11.42 -22.77
N ILE A 577 -12.02 -12.56 -22.31
CA ILE A 577 -11.82 -13.86 -23.00
C ILE A 577 -12.34 -13.81 -24.44
N ASP A 578 -13.40 -13.04 -24.72
CA ASP A 578 -13.95 -12.90 -26.07
C ASP A 578 -12.97 -12.27 -27.07
N TRP A 579 -12.03 -11.43 -26.61
CA TRP A 579 -10.97 -10.89 -27.46
C TRP A 579 -10.05 -11.98 -28.00
N LEU A 580 -9.82 -13.06 -27.25
CA LEU A 580 -9.03 -14.20 -27.72
C LEU A 580 -9.75 -14.93 -28.87
N ARG A 581 -11.09 -14.99 -28.84
CA ARG A 581 -11.89 -15.53 -29.95
C ARG A 581 -11.82 -14.62 -31.17
N PHE A 582 -11.90 -13.30 -30.96
CA PHE A 582 -11.74 -12.29 -32.00
C PHE A 582 -10.35 -12.39 -32.66
N ILE A 583 -9.27 -12.37 -31.88
CA ILE A 583 -7.88 -12.53 -32.35
C ILE A 583 -7.71 -13.81 -33.17
N ALA A 584 -8.30 -14.92 -32.71
CA ALA A 584 -8.21 -16.19 -33.42
C ALA A 584 -8.88 -16.15 -34.82
N LYS A 585 -9.99 -15.41 -34.96
CA LYS A 585 -10.88 -15.44 -36.13
C LYS A 585 -10.65 -14.29 -37.12
N GLU A 586 -10.43 -13.07 -36.63
CA GLU A 586 -10.48 -11.83 -37.40
C GLU A 586 -9.09 -11.26 -37.74
N ILE A 587 -8.03 -11.60 -36.99
CA ILE A 587 -6.65 -11.25 -37.37
C ILE A 587 -6.18 -12.20 -38.49
N LYS A 588 -6.36 -11.74 -39.73
CA LYS A 588 -5.97 -12.39 -40.98
C LYS A 588 -5.45 -11.32 -41.94
N PRO A 589 -4.53 -11.67 -42.87
CA PRO A 589 -4.06 -10.71 -43.85
C PRO A 589 -5.20 -10.35 -44.80
N SER A 590 -5.35 -9.06 -45.10
CA SER A 590 -6.24 -8.55 -46.13
C SER A 590 -5.74 -8.92 -47.52
N LYS A 591 -6.63 -8.97 -48.51
CA LYS A 591 -6.31 -9.48 -49.85
C LYS A 591 -5.74 -8.41 -50.77
N SER A 592 -6.08 -7.14 -50.56
CA SER A 592 -5.79 -6.07 -51.51
C SER A 592 -5.32 -4.74 -50.91
N VAL A 593 -5.32 -4.61 -49.57
CA VAL A 593 -5.06 -3.33 -48.88
C VAL A 593 -3.75 -3.42 -48.12
N ASN A 594 -2.92 -2.38 -48.22
CA ASN A 594 -1.69 -2.26 -47.41
C ASN A 594 -1.95 -1.39 -46.19
N GLY A 595 -1.30 -1.70 -45.07
CA GLY A 595 -1.39 -0.91 -43.84
C GLY A 595 -0.49 0.31 -43.87
N ASP A 596 -1.06 1.50 -43.64
CA ASP A 596 -0.30 2.71 -43.33
C ASP A 596 -0.14 2.86 -41.81
N PHE A 597 1.07 2.63 -41.31
CA PHE A 597 1.35 2.73 -39.89
C PHE A 597 1.36 4.18 -39.38
N LEU A 598 1.64 5.18 -40.23
CA LEU A 598 1.70 6.58 -39.80
C LEU A 598 0.30 7.12 -39.53
N ALA A 599 -0.64 6.83 -40.43
CA ALA A 599 -2.07 7.11 -40.22
C ALA A 599 -2.59 6.43 -38.94
N ALA A 600 -2.24 5.14 -38.74
CA ALA A 600 -2.62 4.41 -37.53
C ALA A 600 -2.06 5.04 -36.23
N LEU A 601 -0.83 5.59 -36.27
CA LEU A 601 -0.24 6.30 -35.12
C LEU A 601 -0.94 7.62 -34.82
N ILE A 602 -1.31 8.39 -35.85
CA ILE A 602 -2.05 9.66 -35.68
C ILE A 602 -3.41 9.37 -35.03
N ILE A 603 -4.14 8.37 -35.52
CA ILE A 603 -5.44 7.97 -34.96
C ILE A 603 -5.29 7.46 -33.52
N ALA A 604 -4.24 6.69 -33.22
CA ALA A 604 -3.97 6.27 -31.84
C ALA A 604 -3.72 7.46 -30.91
N LEU A 605 -3.02 8.51 -31.38
CA LEU A 605 -2.76 9.72 -30.61
C LEU A 605 -4.04 10.52 -30.36
N ASP A 606 -4.88 10.70 -31.39
CA ASP A 606 -6.15 11.41 -31.26
C ASP A 606 -7.15 10.65 -30.39
N TYR A 607 -7.24 9.33 -30.54
CA TYR A 607 -8.01 8.47 -29.65
C TYR A 607 -7.57 8.64 -28.19
N MET A 608 -6.26 8.54 -27.93
CA MET A 608 -5.70 8.73 -26.59
C MET A 608 -5.96 10.13 -26.03
N ARG A 609 -5.88 11.17 -26.87
CA ARG A 609 -6.17 12.55 -26.47
C ARG A 609 -7.64 12.73 -26.08
N ASN A 610 -8.56 12.21 -26.88
CA ASN A 610 -10.00 12.25 -26.61
C ASN A 610 -10.36 11.47 -25.35
N TYR A 611 -9.78 10.28 -25.19
CA TYR A 611 -9.96 9.44 -24.00
C TYR A 611 -9.46 10.13 -22.72
N LEU A 612 -8.31 10.79 -22.77
CA LEU A 612 -7.77 11.53 -21.64
C LEU A 612 -8.58 12.80 -21.33
N GLY A 613 -9.16 13.44 -22.35
CA GLY A 613 -10.02 14.63 -22.19
C GLY A 613 -11.36 14.35 -21.49
N SER A 614 -11.94 13.16 -21.71
CA SER A 614 -13.19 12.74 -21.06
C SER A 614 -13.00 12.19 -19.64
N CYS A 615 -11.77 11.84 -19.25
CA CYS A 615 -11.45 11.24 -17.96
C CYS A 615 -11.04 12.27 -16.89
N SER A 616 -12.00 12.95 -16.24
CA SER A 616 -11.72 13.93 -15.18
C SER A 616 -11.41 13.32 -13.79
N GLU A 617 -11.65 12.02 -13.57
CA GLU A 617 -11.58 11.41 -12.23
C GLU A 617 -10.65 10.17 -12.08
N ARG A 618 -10.07 9.65 -13.16
CA ARG A 618 -9.29 8.40 -13.18
C ARG A 618 -7.79 8.62 -12.91
N ASN A 619 -7.18 7.74 -12.11
CA ASN A 619 -5.77 7.82 -11.72
C ASN A 619 -4.88 7.04 -12.72
N ILE A 620 -4.65 7.59 -13.91
CA ILE A 620 -3.85 6.93 -14.97
C ILE A 620 -2.36 7.04 -14.65
N THR A 621 -1.66 5.91 -14.57
CA THR A 621 -0.22 5.88 -14.20
C THR A 621 0.76 5.75 -15.36
N ALA A 622 0.34 5.17 -16.48
CA ALA A 622 1.15 5.06 -17.70
C ALA A 622 0.24 5.06 -18.94
N ARG A 623 0.78 5.56 -20.04
CA ARG A 623 0.14 5.66 -21.35
C ARG A 623 1.06 4.96 -22.35
N ASN A 624 0.56 3.93 -23.04
CA ASN A 624 1.39 3.09 -23.90
C ASN A 624 0.78 2.96 -25.31
N ILE A 625 1.62 2.99 -26.34
CA ILE A 625 1.25 2.62 -27.71
C ILE A 625 2.21 1.51 -28.16
N LEU A 626 1.64 0.37 -28.58
CA LEU A 626 2.37 -0.77 -29.11
C LEU A 626 2.04 -0.95 -30.59
N LEU A 627 3.05 -0.87 -31.45
CA LEU A 627 2.92 -1.06 -32.89
C LEU A 627 3.47 -2.43 -33.31
N ILE A 628 2.69 -3.20 -34.05
CA ILE A 628 3.07 -4.53 -34.57
C ILE A 628 2.90 -4.53 -36.09
N THR A 629 4.00 -4.57 -36.83
CA THR A 629 4.00 -4.41 -38.30
C THR A 629 5.26 -4.97 -38.93
N ASN A 630 5.20 -5.30 -40.22
CA ASN A 630 6.38 -5.57 -41.02
C ASN A 630 6.91 -4.36 -41.80
N LEU A 631 6.36 -3.17 -41.59
CA LEU A 631 6.74 -1.91 -42.25
C LEU A 631 6.64 -1.94 -43.79
N GLY A 632 5.86 -2.87 -44.35
CA GLY A 632 5.83 -3.11 -45.79
C GLY A 632 4.94 -2.18 -46.61
N GLY A 633 4.17 -1.25 -46.00
CA GLY A 633 3.06 -0.56 -46.65
C GLY A 633 3.19 0.93 -46.95
N LEU A 634 4.30 1.59 -46.59
CA LEU A 634 4.44 3.05 -46.69
C LEU A 634 4.77 3.53 -48.11
N ASP A 635 4.14 4.62 -48.57
CA ASP A 635 4.46 5.30 -49.82
C ASP A 635 5.67 6.25 -49.68
N GLU A 636 6.40 6.49 -50.76
CA GLU A 636 7.71 7.18 -50.77
C GLU A 636 7.65 8.69 -50.45
N ASN A 637 6.46 9.30 -50.40
CA ASN A 637 6.25 10.73 -50.14
C ASN A 637 5.65 10.98 -48.74
N VAL A 638 6.45 10.76 -47.69
CA VAL A 638 6.03 11.09 -46.32
C VAL A 638 6.44 12.51 -45.97
N ASP A 639 5.46 13.34 -45.62
CA ASP A 639 5.70 14.70 -45.13
C ASP A 639 6.45 14.68 -43.80
N LYS A 640 7.61 15.34 -43.75
CA LYS A 640 8.42 15.47 -42.53
C LYS A 640 7.64 16.14 -41.40
N GLU A 641 6.73 17.04 -41.73
CA GLU A 641 5.85 17.73 -40.78
C GLU A 641 4.94 16.75 -40.03
N CYS A 642 4.45 15.69 -40.69
CA CYS A 642 3.63 14.66 -40.05
C CYS A 642 4.43 13.84 -39.03
N VAL A 643 5.67 13.47 -39.35
CA VAL A 643 6.55 12.74 -38.43
C VAL A 643 6.86 13.57 -37.19
N GLU A 644 7.14 14.86 -37.38
CA GLU A 644 7.40 15.80 -36.27
C GLU A 644 6.14 16.00 -35.39
N ALA A 645 4.95 16.06 -36.00
CA ALA A 645 3.69 16.15 -35.29
C ALA A 645 3.43 14.90 -34.41
N VAL A 646 3.71 13.69 -34.92
CA VAL A 646 3.59 12.44 -34.15
C VAL A 646 4.54 12.44 -32.95
N VAL A 647 5.80 12.82 -33.14
CA VAL A 647 6.79 12.89 -32.05
C VAL A 647 6.40 13.91 -31.00
N ASN A 648 5.96 15.10 -31.41
CA ASN A 648 5.51 16.15 -30.51
C ASN A 648 4.24 15.73 -29.75
N GLY A 649 3.30 15.04 -30.42
CA GLY A 649 2.10 14.47 -29.81
C GLY A 649 2.44 13.42 -28.74
N MET A 650 3.36 12.49 -29.05
CA MET A 650 3.83 11.47 -28.10
C MET A 650 4.53 12.10 -26.89
N LYS A 651 5.39 13.10 -27.09
CA LYS A 651 6.09 13.82 -26.01
C LYS A 651 5.11 14.61 -25.13
N ALA A 652 4.16 15.33 -25.73
CA ALA A 652 3.15 16.11 -25.01
C ALA A 652 2.23 15.23 -24.15
N LEU A 653 1.88 14.04 -24.67
CA LEU A 653 1.06 13.06 -23.95
C LEU A 653 1.88 12.14 -23.03
N GLY A 654 3.22 12.19 -23.05
CA GLY A 654 4.07 11.34 -22.21
C GLY A 654 3.89 9.84 -22.47
N ILE A 655 3.78 9.46 -23.74
CA ILE A 655 3.49 8.08 -24.17
C ILE A 655 4.77 7.23 -24.19
N ASN A 656 4.72 6.01 -23.64
CA ASN A 656 5.75 5.00 -23.87
C ASN A 656 5.46 4.29 -25.19
N PHE A 657 6.35 4.42 -26.18
CA PHE A 657 6.18 3.84 -27.50
C PHE A 657 7.04 2.60 -27.71
N SER A 658 6.48 1.57 -28.33
CA SER A 658 7.21 0.32 -28.60
C SER A 658 6.78 -0.33 -29.90
N VAL A 659 7.73 -0.96 -30.59
CA VAL A 659 7.52 -1.53 -31.92
C VAL A 659 7.96 -3.00 -31.94
N ILE A 660 7.14 -3.86 -32.54
CA ILE A 660 7.44 -5.26 -32.84
C ILE A 660 7.41 -5.43 -34.36
N GLY A 661 8.50 -5.91 -34.95
CA GLY A 661 8.58 -6.13 -36.40
C GLY A 661 9.74 -7.03 -36.82
N PRO A 662 10.03 -7.17 -38.14
CA PRO A 662 11.26 -7.76 -38.63
C PRO A 662 12.46 -6.92 -38.16
N SER A 663 13.66 -7.48 -38.14
CA SER A 663 14.85 -6.91 -37.50
C SER A 663 15.27 -5.51 -38.02
N VAL A 664 14.58 -4.46 -37.58
CA VAL A 664 14.86 -3.05 -37.89
C VAL A 664 16.30 -2.76 -37.46
N GLY A 665 17.14 -2.38 -38.43
CA GLY A 665 18.56 -2.07 -38.20
C GLY A 665 19.55 -3.23 -38.27
N LYS A 666 19.14 -4.49 -38.48
CA LYS A 666 20.09 -5.60 -38.76
C LYS A 666 20.35 -5.85 -40.26
N LEU A 667 19.50 -5.33 -41.16
CA LEU A 667 19.66 -5.55 -42.61
C LEU A 667 20.59 -4.56 -43.32
N SER A 668 20.83 -3.37 -42.76
CA SER A 668 21.72 -2.38 -43.39
C SER A 668 23.19 -2.81 -43.41
N LYS A 669 23.59 -3.82 -42.63
CA LYS A 669 24.99 -4.26 -42.51
C LYS A 669 25.32 -5.62 -43.14
N VAL A 670 24.33 -6.40 -43.56
CA VAL A 670 24.60 -7.65 -44.32
C VAL A 670 25.29 -7.35 -45.66
N LYS A 671 25.16 -6.12 -46.18
CA LYS A 671 25.90 -5.67 -47.37
C LYS A 671 27.38 -5.37 -47.12
N GLU A 672 27.81 -5.10 -45.88
CA GLU A 672 29.21 -4.76 -45.57
C GLU A 672 30.05 -5.96 -45.09
N GLU A 673 29.44 -7.05 -44.60
CA GLU A 673 30.16 -8.27 -44.17
C GLU A 673 30.34 -9.34 -45.28
N ILE A 674 30.02 -9.05 -46.55
CA ILE A 674 30.27 -9.97 -47.68
C ILE A 674 31.70 -9.80 -48.28
N ILE A 675 32.58 -9.04 -47.64
CA ILE A 675 34.01 -9.00 -48.03
C ILE A 675 34.86 -9.66 -46.94
N SER A 676 34.79 -10.98 -46.86
CA SER A 676 35.94 -11.89 -46.58
C SER A 676 35.49 -13.30 -46.22
N SER A 677 35.14 -14.09 -47.22
CA SER A 677 35.53 -15.51 -47.34
C SER A 677 34.84 -16.12 -48.56
N GLU A 678 35.64 -16.31 -49.60
CA GLU A 678 35.26 -17.12 -50.76
C GLU A 678 35.10 -18.58 -50.31
N GLU A 679 33.86 -19.08 -50.27
CA GLU A 679 33.47 -20.43 -50.72
C GLU A 679 31.99 -20.71 -50.38
N SER A 680 31.07 -20.19 -51.19
CA SER A 680 29.75 -20.83 -51.46
C SER A 680 29.04 -20.16 -52.64
N ALA A 681 29.77 -19.99 -53.74
CA ALA A 681 29.14 -19.69 -55.02
C ALA A 681 28.48 -20.98 -55.53
N ILE A 682 27.14 -21.08 -55.46
CA ILE A 682 26.28 -21.82 -56.41
C ILE A 682 24.77 -21.51 -56.19
N ASN A 683 24.32 -21.01 -55.03
CA ASN A 683 22.88 -20.70 -54.82
C ASN A 683 22.49 -19.21 -55.02
N SER A 684 23.37 -18.37 -55.56
CA SER A 684 23.15 -16.91 -55.67
C SER A 684 22.39 -16.45 -56.91
N LYS A 685 22.00 -17.34 -57.85
CA LYS A 685 21.25 -16.93 -59.06
C LYS A 685 19.73 -16.79 -58.86
N GLN A 686 19.16 -17.29 -57.77
CA GLN A 686 17.73 -17.11 -57.44
C GLN A 686 17.45 -15.86 -56.57
N LYS A 687 18.50 -15.21 -56.03
CA LYS A 687 18.36 -14.02 -55.16
C LYS A 687 18.33 -12.68 -55.90
N LEU A 688 18.59 -12.66 -57.23
CA LEU A 688 18.65 -11.40 -57.99
C LEU A 688 17.28 -10.83 -58.38
N SER A 689 16.17 -11.58 -58.23
CA SER A 689 14.81 -11.06 -58.49
C SER A 689 14.19 -10.34 -57.28
N ASN A 690 14.76 -10.47 -56.07
CA ASN A 690 14.18 -9.92 -54.83
C ASN A 690 14.63 -8.47 -54.52
N ALA A 691 15.38 -7.83 -55.43
CA ALA A 691 15.96 -6.50 -55.21
C ALA A 691 14.97 -5.33 -55.35
N MET A 692 13.81 -5.50 -56.01
CA MET A 692 12.79 -4.43 -56.09
C MET A 692 11.92 -4.29 -54.83
N GLY A 693 11.91 -5.28 -53.94
CA GLY A 693 11.15 -5.24 -52.68
C GLY A 693 11.89 -4.62 -51.48
N SER A 694 13.22 -4.41 -51.56
CA SER A 694 14.02 -3.95 -50.42
C SER A 694 14.05 -2.43 -50.22
N PHE A 695 13.81 -1.64 -51.26
CA PHE A 695 13.90 -0.17 -51.20
C PHE A 695 12.77 0.46 -50.35
N LYS A 696 11.54 -0.10 -50.38
CA LYS A 696 10.41 0.43 -49.60
C LYS A 696 10.55 0.23 -48.08
N MET A 697 11.20 -0.86 -47.66
CA MET A 697 11.40 -1.14 -46.23
C MET A 697 12.48 -0.25 -45.59
N GLU A 698 13.55 0.10 -46.31
CA GLU A 698 14.66 0.91 -45.79
C GLU A 698 14.20 2.33 -45.37
N SER A 699 13.31 2.95 -46.15
CA SER A 699 12.77 4.29 -45.84
C SER A 699 11.86 4.29 -44.60
N ALA A 700 10.95 3.31 -44.48
CA ALA A 700 10.06 3.17 -43.33
C ALA A 700 10.83 2.85 -42.03
N GLU A 701 11.86 2.00 -42.11
CA GLU A 701 12.75 1.68 -40.99
C GLU A 701 13.50 2.92 -40.47
N CYS A 702 13.97 3.80 -41.38
CA CYS A 702 14.64 5.04 -41.00
C CYS A 702 13.70 5.99 -40.24
N ILE A 703 12.44 6.13 -40.68
CA ILE A 703 11.44 6.98 -40.04
C ILE A 703 11.14 6.49 -38.62
N ILE A 704 10.84 5.19 -38.47
CA ILE A 704 10.56 4.60 -37.16
C ILE A 704 11.76 4.71 -36.22
N THR A 705 12.98 4.45 -36.70
CA THR A 705 14.22 4.58 -35.90
C THR A 705 14.43 6.01 -35.40
N ASN A 706 14.13 7.02 -36.21
CA ASN A 706 14.21 8.43 -35.81
C ASN A 706 13.17 8.75 -34.73
N ILE A 707 11.92 8.34 -34.92
CA ILE A 707 10.84 8.52 -33.93
C ILE A 707 11.27 7.92 -32.58
N LEU A 708 11.78 6.69 -32.58
CA LEU A 708 12.18 5.96 -31.38
C LEU A 708 13.36 6.61 -30.63
N LYS A 709 14.36 7.11 -31.35
CA LYS A 709 15.50 7.84 -30.73
C LYS A 709 15.04 9.10 -30.02
N GLU A 710 14.06 9.81 -30.59
CA GLU A 710 13.56 11.06 -30.02
C GLU A 710 12.67 10.89 -28.78
N ILE A 711 12.00 9.74 -28.64
CA ILE A 711 11.06 9.45 -27.55
C ILE A 711 11.59 8.42 -26.54
N ASP A 712 12.84 7.96 -26.68
CA ASP A 712 13.43 6.87 -25.88
C ASP A 712 12.59 5.57 -25.95
N GLY A 713 12.06 5.27 -27.14
CA GLY A 713 11.24 4.09 -27.39
C GLY A 713 12.06 2.83 -27.68
N VAL A 714 11.41 1.66 -27.63
CA VAL A 714 12.11 0.36 -27.75
C VAL A 714 11.58 -0.46 -28.93
N VAL A 715 12.51 -1.07 -29.68
CA VAL A 715 12.21 -2.00 -30.79
C VAL A 715 12.50 -3.42 -30.37
N TYR A 716 11.66 -4.33 -30.84
CA TYR A 716 11.86 -5.75 -30.72
C TYR A 716 11.69 -6.41 -32.09
N SER A 717 12.60 -7.32 -32.45
CA SER A 717 12.33 -8.25 -33.55
C SER A 717 11.22 -9.23 -33.13
N PHE A 718 10.46 -9.83 -34.04
CA PHE A 718 9.46 -10.86 -33.68
C PHE A 718 10.03 -12.00 -32.82
N ALA A 719 11.29 -12.40 -33.06
CA ALA A 719 11.98 -13.43 -32.28
C ALA A 719 12.44 -12.95 -30.89
N GLU A 720 12.85 -11.69 -30.76
CA GLU A 720 13.29 -11.09 -29.48
C GLU A 720 12.12 -10.54 -28.65
N ALA A 721 10.99 -10.22 -29.31
CA ALA A 721 9.82 -9.62 -28.71
C ALA A 721 9.22 -10.52 -27.64
N LEU A 722 8.97 -11.80 -27.90
CA LEU A 722 8.27 -12.68 -26.95
C LEU A 722 8.94 -12.85 -25.57
N PRO A 723 10.26 -13.05 -25.45
CA PRO A 723 10.93 -13.08 -24.16
C PRO A 723 11.01 -11.70 -23.50
N LEU A 724 11.23 -10.63 -24.29
CA LEU A 724 11.32 -9.26 -23.77
C LEU A 724 9.94 -8.62 -23.49
N LEU A 725 8.87 -9.16 -24.05
CA LEU A 725 7.47 -8.76 -23.84
C LEU A 725 7.00 -9.04 -22.42
N GLN A 726 7.73 -9.88 -21.65
CA GLN A 726 7.59 -9.92 -20.20
C GLN A 726 7.78 -8.55 -19.55
N ARG A 727 8.58 -7.64 -20.13
CA ARG A 727 8.83 -6.29 -19.61
C ARG A 727 7.67 -5.32 -19.85
N PHE A 728 6.75 -5.62 -20.76
CA PHE A 728 5.52 -4.84 -20.98
C PHE A 728 4.38 -5.21 -20.02
N VAL A 729 4.58 -6.22 -19.16
CA VAL A 729 3.49 -6.79 -18.33
C VAL A 729 3.96 -7.14 -16.90
N PRO A 730 4.81 -6.35 -16.26
CA PRO A 730 4.39 -5.94 -14.94
C PRO A 730 4.19 -4.44 -14.98
N ARG A 731 3.10 -4.01 -14.33
CA ARG A 731 2.90 -2.66 -13.81
C ARG A 731 4.26 -1.95 -13.75
N LYS A 732 4.38 -0.72 -14.27
CA LYS A 732 5.23 0.26 -13.59
C LYS A 732 4.62 0.44 -12.19
N VAL A 733 4.76 -0.57 -11.33
CA VAL A 733 4.63 -0.38 -9.89
C VAL A 733 5.74 0.61 -9.67
N ASN A 734 5.38 1.85 -9.36
CA ASN A 734 6.32 2.74 -8.72
C ASN A 734 6.78 1.98 -7.49
N LEU A 735 7.91 1.26 -7.62
CA LEU A 735 8.40 0.34 -6.62
C LEU A 735 8.57 1.20 -5.39
N ARG A 736 7.73 1.00 -4.39
CA ARG A 736 7.80 1.82 -3.20
C ARG A 736 8.95 1.28 -2.37
N GLY A 737 10.08 1.98 -2.42
CA GLY A 737 11.25 1.63 -1.63
C GLY A 737 10.90 1.58 -0.16
N GLN A 738 11.18 0.46 0.50
CA GLN A 738 10.96 0.31 1.92
C GLN A 738 12.03 1.10 2.66
N LYS A 739 11.62 2.02 3.54
CA LYS A 739 12.58 2.84 4.30
C LYS A 739 13.28 2.01 5.37
N PHE A 740 14.60 2.11 5.38
CA PHE A 740 15.52 1.59 6.38
C PHE A 740 16.49 2.69 6.83
N TYR A 741 17.09 2.50 8.00
CA TYR A 741 18.24 3.26 8.44
C TYR A 741 19.39 2.26 8.62
N LEU A 742 20.50 2.48 7.91
CA LEU A 742 21.75 1.78 8.17
C LEU A 742 22.38 2.41 9.40
N GLU A 743 22.39 1.65 10.49
CA GLU A 743 22.95 2.10 11.77
C GLU A 743 24.42 1.67 11.85
N LEU A 744 25.33 2.64 11.83
CA LEU A 744 26.77 2.48 12.00
C LEU A 744 27.12 2.87 13.45
N GLY A 745 27.07 1.90 14.36
CA GLY A 745 27.18 2.16 15.80
C GLY A 745 25.92 2.84 16.36
N ILE A 746 26.08 3.63 17.42
CA ILE A 746 24.96 4.25 18.16
C ILE A 746 24.57 5.61 17.55
N ASP A 747 25.55 6.36 17.05
CA ASP A 747 25.38 7.79 16.73
C ASP A 747 25.05 8.06 15.26
N LEU A 748 25.42 7.15 14.34
CA LEU A 748 25.30 7.39 12.91
C LEU A 748 24.21 6.53 12.27
N LYS A 749 23.16 7.17 11.77
CA LYS A 749 22.05 6.52 11.07
C LYS A 749 21.88 7.10 9.67
N ILE A 750 22.09 6.28 8.65
CA ILE A 750 22.03 6.71 7.25
C ILE A 750 20.72 6.21 6.62
N PRO A 751 19.86 7.08 6.09
CA PRO A 751 18.60 6.64 5.49
C PRO A 751 18.86 5.91 4.16
N LEU A 752 18.16 4.79 3.97
CA LEU A 752 18.19 3.94 2.78
C LEU A 752 16.78 3.56 2.34
N GLN A 753 16.63 3.32 1.05
CA GLN A 753 15.43 2.75 0.44
C GLN A 753 15.76 1.37 -0.12
N MET A 754 15.07 0.36 0.40
CA MET A 754 15.23 -1.04 0.00
C MET A 754 14.24 -1.41 -1.10
N TYR A 755 14.74 -2.02 -2.17
CA TYR A 755 13.97 -2.54 -3.30
C TYR A 755 14.28 -4.02 -3.49
N LYS A 756 13.28 -4.84 -3.79
CA LYS A 756 13.51 -6.25 -4.13
C LYS A 756 14.01 -6.34 -5.58
N LYS A 757 15.21 -6.88 -5.78
CA LYS A 757 15.81 -7.11 -7.10
C LYS A 757 15.32 -8.42 -7.71
N ILE A 758 15.39 -9.50 -6.92
CA ILE A 758 15.00 -10.84 -7.34
C ILE A 758 13.86 -11.28 -6.44
N GLN A 759 12.72 -11.60 -7.03
CA GLN A 759 11.57 -12.19 -6.35
C GLN A 759 11.09 -13.36 -7.20
N MET A 760 10.97 -14.54 -6.59
CA MET A 760 10.36 -15.67 -7.26
C MET A 760 8.93 -15.30 -7.69
N THR A 761 8.63 -15.53 -8.97
CA THR A 761 7.34 -15.21 -9.55
C THR A 761 6.34 -16.31 -9.18
N ASP A 762 5.73 -16.21 -8.01
CA ASP A 762 4.63 -17.08 -7.63
C ASP A 762 3.37 -16.64 -8.37
N PHE A 763 3.01 -17.40 -9.41
CA PHE A 763 1.73 -17.23 -10.07
C PHE A 763 0.64 -17.80 -9.17
N LYS A 764 0.06 -16.91 -8.36
CA LYS A 764 -0.99 -17.22 -7.40
C LYS A 764 -2.33 -17.36 -8.12
N LEU A 765 -2.54 -18.48 -8.79
CA LEU A 765 -3.88 -18.92 -9.13
C LEU A 765 -4.55 -19.49 -7.89
N ALA A 766 -5.64 -18.88 -7.46
CA ALA A 766 -6.52 -19.48 -6.47
C ALA A 766 -7.23 -20.68 -7.11
N ALA A 767 -6.64 -21.87 -6.98
CA ALA A 767 -7.27 -23.10 -7.45
C ALA A 767 -8.32 -23.56 -6.44
N GLU A 768 -9.58 -23.53 -6.86
CA GLU A 768 -10.70 -24.02 -6.07
C GLU A 768 -11.08 -25.44 -6.50
N LYS A 769 -11.44 -26.29 -5.54
CA LYS A 769 -11.82 -27.67 -5.81
C LYS A 769 -13.31 -27.76 -6.03
N TYR A 770 -13.74 -28.42 -7.10
CA TYR A 770 -15.14 -28.67 -7.41
C TYR A 770 -15.42 -30.16 -7.54
N SER A 771 -16.64 -30.56 -7.20
CA SER A 771 -17.16 -31.92 -7.44
C SER A 771 -17.35 -32.13 -8.94
N SER A 772 -16.78 -33.21 -9.50
CA SER A 772 -16.95 -33.55 -10.93
C SER A 772 -18.39 -33.93 -11.28
N ALA A 773 -19.17 -34.44 -10.32
CA ALA A 773 -20.54 -34.89 -10.54
C ALA A 773 -21.59 -33.78 -10.37
N THR A 774 -21.36 -32.85 -9.43
CA THR A 774 -22.36 -31.84 -9.03
C THR A 774 -21.96 -30.40 -9.36
N GLY A 775 -20.71 -30.15 -9.74
CA GLY A 775 -20.22 -28.79 -10.01
C GLY A 775 -20.17 -27.88 -8.76
N ILE A 776 -20.36 -28.43 -7.57
CA ILE A 776 -20.35 -27.68 -6.30
C ILE A 776 -18.92 -27.58 -5.76
N GLN A 777 -18.55 -26.42 -5.23
CA GLN A 777 -17.26 -26.19 -4.59
C GLN A 777 -17.09 -27.10 -3.36
N LEU A 778 -16.03 -27.91 -3.33
CA LEU A 778 -15.69 -28.82 -2.23
C LEU A 778 -15.08 -28.04 -1.07
N LYS A 779 -15.62 -28.27 0.14
CA LYS A 779 -15.08 -27.72 1.39
C LYS A 779 -14.22 -28.78 2.08
N ARG A 780 -12.98 -28.44 2.42
CA ARG A 780 -12.10 -29.30 3.23
C ARG A 780 -12.57 -29.24 4.68
N LYS A 781 -12.83 -30.40 5.29
CA LYS A 781 -13.04 -30.55 6.74
C LYS A 781 -11.90 -31.38 7.30
N THR A 782 -11.20 -30.85 8.30
CA THR A 782 -10.18 -31.58 9.05
C THR A 782 -10.84 -32.17 10.30
N VAL A 783 -10.51 -33.42 10.63
CA VAL A 783 -11.00 -34.13 11.83
C VAL A 783 -9.78 -34.66 12.57
N TYR A 784 -9.76 -34.51 13.89
CA TYR A 784 -8.67 -34.97 14.76
C TYR A 784 -9.12 -36.22 15.53
N GLU A 785 -8.24 -37.21 15.62
CA GLU A 785 -8.51 -38.50 16.27
C GLU A 785 -7.32 -38.88 17.17
N LYS A 786 -7.59 -39.47 18.33
CA LYS A 786 -6.52 -39.98 19.21
C LYS A 786 -5.87 -41.20 18.56
N ASN A 787 -4.56 -41.18 18.36
CA ASN A 787 -3.86 -42.39 17.91
C ASN A 787 -3.74 -43.36 19.09
N VAL A 788 -4.41 -44.53 19.01
CA VAL A 788 -4.48 -45.53 20.11
C VAL A 788 -3.35 -46.57 20.01
N LYS A 789 -2.57 -46.58 18.92
CA LYS A 789 -1.40 -47.46 18.80
C LYS A 789 -0.20 -46.82 19.48
N ASN A 790 -0.01 -47.11 20.77
CA ASN A 790 1.26 -47.25 21.50
C ASN A 790 1.10 -46.87 23.01
N GLU A 791 0.21 -47.55 23.74
CA GLU A 791 0.28 -47.58 25.20
C GLU A 791 0.95 -48.87 25.74
N GLU A 792 1.39 -49.79 24.86
CA GLU A 792 2.14 -51.00 25.24
C GLU A 792 3.26 -51.37 24.25
N VAL A 793 4.38 -50.64 24.22
CA VAL A 793 5.70 -51.24 23.91
C VAL A 793 6.75 -50.46 24.67
N GLY A 794 7.52 -51.18 25.51
CA GLY A 794 8.71 -50.65 26.17
C GLY A 794 9.81 -50.26 25.20
N ASP A 795 10.92 -49.81 25.79
CA ASP A 795 12.13 -49.34 25.12
C ASP A 795 12.53 -50.14 23.87
N ASP A 796 13.06 -49.40 22.87
CA ASP A 796 13.69 -49.88 21.62
C ASP A 796 12.80 -50.26 20.41
N VAL A 797 12.15 -49.28 19.74
CA VAL A 797 11.99 -49.35 18.27
C VAL A 797 11.98 -47.95 17.61
N ILE A 798 12.96 -47.74 16.73
CA ILE A 798 13.11 -46.59 15.82
C ILE A 798 12.02 -46.65 14.73
N ALA A 799 11.17 -45.64 14.64
CA ALA A 799 10.19 -45.49 13.55
C ALA A 799 10.78 -44.61 12.44
N GLY A 800 11.27 -45.26 11.38
CA GLY A 800 11.65 -44.64 10.12
C GLY A 800 10.46 -44.35 9.21
N ASP A 801 10.71 -43.49 8.21
CA ASP A 801 9.80 -43.09 7.14
C ASP A 801 9.14 -44.29 6.44
N VAL A 802 7.80 -44.28 6.38
CA VAL A 802 7.03 -45.20 5.54
C VAL A 802 6.50 -44.44 4.33
N ASP A 803 7.19 -44.68 3.22
CA ASP A 803 6.84 -44.27 1.86
C ASP A 803 5.52 -44.93 1.42
N SER A 804 4.70 -44.14 0.72
CA SER A 804 3.33 -44.48 0.33
C SER A 804 3.30 -45.35 -0.93
N GLY A 805 2.71 -46.54 -0.82
CA GLY A 805 2.39 -47.38 -1.98
C GLY A 805 2.16 -48.85 -1.68
N SER A 806 0.96 -49.21 -1.22
CA SER A 806 0.20 -50.36 -1.72
C SER A 806 -1.14 -50.45 -1.00
N SER A 807 -2.21 -50.56 -1.78
CA SER A 807 -3.51 -51.04 -1.34
C SER A 807 -3.38 -52.36 -0.58
N ASN A 808 -3.67 -52.35 0.72
CA ASN A 808 -4.13 -53.53 1.43
C ASN A 808 -4.98 -53.07 2.61
N ASN A 809 -6.19 -53.61 2.67
CA ASN A 809 -7.16 -53.45 3.75
C ASN A 809 -6.52 -53.89 5.07
N LEU A 810 -6.05 -52.93 5.85
CA LEU A 810 -5.80 -53.08 7.28
C LEU A 810 -6.84 -52.22 7.99
N SER A 811 -7.75 -52.87 8.70
CA SER A 811 -8.68 -52.23 9.63
C SER A 811 -7.89 -51.40 10.64
N GLN A 812 -7.74 -50.11 10.35
CA GLN A 812 -7.32 -49.11 11.33
C GLN A 812 -8.48 -48.98 12.32
N GLU A 813 -8.29 -49.46 13.55
CA GLU A 813 -9.15 -49.08 14.66
C GLU A 813 -9.06 -47.56 14.82
N TYR A 814 -10.15 -46.88 14.45
CA TYR A 814 -10.28 -45.44 14.59
C TYR A 814 -10.38 -45.11 16.08
N GLY A 815 -9.45 -44.29 16.57
CA GLY A 815 -9.53 -43.77 17.93
C GLY A 815 -10.69 -42.79 18.12
N PRO A 816 -11.01 -42.42 19.36
CA PRO A 816 -12.06 -41.44 19.64
C PRO A 816 -11.73 -40.09 18.97
N LYS A 817 -12.76 -39.49 18.37
CA LYS A 817 -12.67 -38.15 17.76
C LYS A 817 -12.47 -37.10 18.85
N ILE A 818 -11.52 -36.20 18.62
CA ILE A 818 -11.13 -35.14 19.54
C ILE A 818 -11.63 -33.80 18.98
N PHE A 819 -12.13 -32.92 19.85
CA PHE A 819 -12.47 -31.56 19.45
C PHE A 819 -11.22 -30.70 19.30
N GLU A 820 -11.21 -29.75 18.35
CA GLU A 820 -10.05 -28.87 18.13
C GLU A 820 -9.60 -28.12 19.42
N GLY A 821 -10.55 -27.75 20.28
CA GLY A 821 -10.27 -27.09 21.57
C GLY A 821 -9.66 -28.00 22.66
N GLU A 822 -9.64 -29.31 22.45
CA GLU A 822 -8.98 -30.28 23.33
C GLU A 822 -7.54 -30.59 22.87
N THR A 823 -7.13 -30.00 21.73
CA THR A 823 -5.77 -30.13 21.22
C THR A 823 -4.88 -29.01 21.76
N VAL A 824 -3.67 -29.38 22.13
CA VAL A 824 -2.63 -28.47 22.62
C VAL A 824 -1.46 -28.57 21.66
N LYS A 825 -0.87 -27.44 21.27
CA LYS A 825 0.27 -27.46 20.36
C LYS A 825 1.50 -27.97 21.11
N GLY A 826 2.02 -29.11 20.68
CA GLY A 826 3.23 -29.69 21.24
C GLY A 826 4.41 -29.56 20.29
N TYR A 827 5.60 -29.30 20.82
CA TYR A 827 6.84 -29.33 20.07
C TYR A 827 7.70 -30.47 20.60
N LYS A 828 8.39 -31.16 19.69
CA LYS A 828 9.31 -32.23 20.06
C LYS A 828 10.63 -31.62 20.53
N PHE A 829 11.03 -31.94 21.75
CA PHE A 829 12.32 -31.59 22.32
C PHE A 829 13.05 -32.89 22.70
N GLY A 830 13.96 -33.34 21.83
CA GLY A 830 14.56 -34.67 21.94
C GLY A 830 13.52 -35.78 21.75
N THR A 831 13.36 -36.65 22.74
CA THR A 831 12.34 -37.71 22.77
C THR A 831 11.01 -37.26 23.37
N THR A 832 10.98 -36.13 24.07
CA THR A 832 9.80 -35.65 24.80
C THR A 832 8.97 -34.70 23.94
N ILE A 833 7.65 -34.75 24.09
CA ILE A 833 6.72 -33.76 23.52
C ILE A 833 6.42 -32.74 24.62
N VAL A 834 6.81 -31.49 24.39
CA VAL A 834 6.59 -30.39 25.33
C VAL A 834 5.40 -29.56 24.83
N PRO A 835 4.31 -29.41 25.61
CA PRO A 835 3.23 -28.50 25.27
C PRO A 835 3.74 -27.05 25.32
N TYR A 836 3.47 -26.28 24.28
CA TYR A 836 3.90 -24.89 24.18
C TYR A 836 2.83 -24.09 23.44
N ASN A 837 2.04 -23.35 24.21
CA ASN A 837 0.85 -22.66 23.73
C ASN A 837 1.17 -21.26 23.23
N ASP A 838 0.19 -20.63 22.59
CA ASP A 838 0.34 -19.25 22.09
C ASP A 838 0.56 -18.23 23.22
N GLU A 839 0.15 -18.54 24.46
CA GLU A 839 0.43 -17.74 25.66
C GLU A 839 1.90 -17.87 26.06
N ASP A 840 2.43 -19.09 26.14
CA ASP A 840 3.85 -19.36 26.39
C ASP A 840 4.73 -18.75 25.29
N GLN A 841 4.27 -18.76 24.04
CA GLN A 841 4.94 -18.13 22.93
C GLN A 841 4.99 -16.59 23.04
N LYS A 842 4.02 -15.96 23.68
CA LYS A 842 4.04 -14.51 23.95
C LYS A 842 4.98 -14.15 25.09
N GLU A 843 5.04 -15.00 26.12
CA GLU A 843 5.85 -14.75 27.32
C GLU A 843 7.33 -15.11 27.12
N TYR A 844 7.60 -16.32 26.62
CA TYR A 844 8.95 -16.89 26.49
C TYR A 844 9.49 -16.84 25.06
N GLY A 845 8.64 -16.55 24.07
CA GLY A 845 9.07 -16.43 22.69
C GLY A 845 9.99 -15.23 22.46
N TRP A 846 10.72 -15.26 21.35
CA TRP A 846 11.58 -14.15 20.95
C TRP A 846 10.80 -12.83 20.90
N LYS A 847 11.33 -11.79 21.58
CA LYS A 847 10.73 -10.46 21.62
C LYS A 847 10.85 -9.76 20.27
N GLN A 848 9.71 -9.33 19.74
CA GLN A 848 9.63 -8.64 18.45
C GLN A 848 10.45 -7.35 18.43
N GLU A 849 11.48 -7.31 17.58
CA GLU A 849 12.29 -6.11 17.32
C GLU A 849 11.66 -5.29 16.17
N ASN A 850 11.66 -3.96 16.30
CA ASN A 850 11.26 -3.10 15.20
C ASN A 850 12.21 -3.23 14.00
N ARG A 851 11.76 -2.76 12.83
CA ARG A 851 12.57 -2.76 11.61
C ARG A 851 13.95 -2.12 11.86
N CYS A 852 15.01 -2.84 11.52
CA CYS A 852 16.38 -2.36 11.68
C CYS A 852 17.32 -2.93 10.60
N LEU A 853 18.40 -2.20 10.34
CA LEU A 853 19.54 -2.61 9.53
C LEU A 853 20.80 -2.13 10.25
N LYS A 854 21.28 -2.93 11.20
CA LYS A 854 22.38 -2.56 12.11
C LYS A 854 23.68 -3.18 11.63
N LEU A 855 24.74 -2.38 11.47
CA LEU A 855 26.06 -2.92 11.17
C LEU A 855 26.57 -3.76 12.36
N ILE A 856 27.04 -4.96 12.05
CA ILE A 856 27.73 -5.85 12.99
C ILE A 856 29.24 -5.67 12.81
N GLN A 857 29.73 -5.88 11.59
CA GLN A 857 31.16 -5.75 11.25
C GLN A 857 31.39 -5.62 9.75
N PHE A 858 32.59 -5.18 9.37
CA PHE A 858 33.09 -5.30 8.00
C PHE A 858 33.97 -6.55 7.88
N THR A 859 33.89 -7.25 6.75
CA THR A 859 34.64 -8.48 6.46
C THR A 859 35.17 -8.42 5.02
N LYS A 860 36.22 -9.18 4.69
CA LYS A 860 36.72 -9.23 3.31
C LYS A 860 35.73 -10.00 2.43
N ARG A 861 35.58 -9.59 1.17
CA ARG A 861 34.67 -10.25 0.21
C ARG A 861 34.95 -11.75 0.06
N SER A 862 36.23 -12.12 0.11
CA SER A 862 36.73 -13.50 0.02
C SER A 862 36.30 -14.41 1.19
N GLN A 863 35.94 -13.84 2.34
CA GLN A 863 35.46 -14.61 3.50
C GLN A 863 34.00 -15.05 3.35
N ILE A 864 33.25 -14.45 2.42
CA ILE A 864 31.85 -14.82 2.13
C ILE A 864 31.81 -15.61 0.82
N LEU A 865 31.75 -16.93 0.92
CA LEU A 865 31.71 -17.82 -0.24
C LEU A 865 30.32 -17.80 -0.89
N GLU A 866 30.24 -17.97 -2.21
CA GLU A 866 28.97 -17.84 -2.94
C GLU A 866 27.94 -18.88 -2.51
N TYR A 867 28.38 -20.06 -2.10
CA TYR A 867 27.51 -21.11 -1.58
C TYR A 867 27.03 -20.86 -0.13
N TYR A 868 27.48 -19.79 0.53
CA TYR A 868 26.89 -19.31 1.78
C TYR A 868 25.73 -18.33 1.53
N LEU A 869 25.37 -18.01 0.29
CA LEU A 869 24.26 -17.09 0.05
C LEU A 869 22.93 -17.83 0.18
N MET A 870 22.06 -17.36 1.08
CA MET A 870 20.76 -18.00 1.35
C MET A 870 19.70 -17.62 0.31
N ASP A 871 18.77 -18.54 0.05
CA ASP A 871 17.60 -18.26 -0.79
C ASP A 871 16.59 -17.40 -0.02
N GLY A 872 16.41 -16.17 -0.49
CA GLY A 872 15.53 -15.17 0.12
C GLY A 872 15.36 -13.92 -0.73
N GLY A 873 15.82 -13.96 -1.98
CA GLY A 873 15.92 -12.82 -2.89
C GLY A 873 17.14 -11.93 -2.65
N ALA A 874 17.49 -11.15 -3.67
CA ALA A 874 18.49 -10.08 -3.59
C ALA A 874 17.78 -8.73 -3.45
N TYR A 875 18.35 -7.84 -2.65
CA TYR A 875 17.78 -6.53 -2.35
C TYR A 875 18.73 -5.42 -2.77
N TYR A 876 18.22 -4.35 -3.36
CA TYR A 876 18.96 -3.11 -3.57
C TYR A 876 18.68 -2.13 -2.44
N PHE A 877 19.72 -1.61 -1.83
CA PHE A 877 19.63 -0.48 -0.90
C PHE A 877 20.24 0.74 -1.55
N ILE A 878 19.40 1.75 -1.79
CA ILE A 878 19.73 2.96 -2.53
C ILE A 878 19.46 4.16 -1.60
N PRO A 879 20.29 5.22 -1.61
CA PRO A 879 19.98 6.43 -0.86
C PRO A 879 18.68 7.09 -1.36
N PRO A 880 17.88 7.75 -0.50
CA PRO A 880 16.70 8.49 -0.92
C PRO A 880 17.06 9.58 -1.95
N ALA A 881 16.36 9.60 -3.10
CA ALA A 881 16.71 10.48 -4.23
C ALA A 881 16.72 11.99 -3.91
N LEU A 882 15.96 12.43 -2.90
CA LEU A 882 15.89 13.84 -2.47
C LEU A 882 16.90 14.20 -1.36
N ASP A 883 17.61 13.22 -0.80
CA ASP A 883 18.56 13.41 0.29
C ASP A 883 20.00 13.39 -0.23
N LYS A 884 20.53 14.59 -0.51
CA LYS A 884 21.90 14.77 -1.03
C LYS A 884 22.95 14.27 -0.03
N ASN A 885 22.74 14.47 1.27
CA ASN A 885 23.72 14.08 2.30
C ASN A 885 23.83 12.57 2.39
N ALA A 886 22.70 11.87 2.37
CA ALA A 886 22.69 10.40 2.31
C ALA A 886 23.39 9.88 1.05
N CYS A 887 23.18 10.50 -0.10
CA CYS A 887 23.86 10.11 -1.35
C CYS A 887 25.38 10.23 -1.23
N ILE A 888 25.89 11.33 -0.67
CA ILE A 888 27.33 11.55 -0.49
C ILE A 888 27.92 10.51 0.46
N VAL A 889 27.29 10.28 1.62
CA VAL A 889 27.80 9.34 2.63
C VAL A 889 27.80 7.91 2.08
N ILE A 890 26.74 7.50 1.39
CA ILE A 890 26.67 6.16 0.78
C ILE A 890 27.69 6.01 -0.35
N SER A 891 27.88 7.02 -1.20
CA SER A 891 28.92 6.98 -2.22
C SER A 891 30.31 6.87 -1.60
N ALA A 892 30.61 7.64 -0.55
CA ALA A 892 31.89 7.54 0.18
C ALA A 892 32.10 6.14 0.77
N LEU A 893 31.08 5.57 1.41
CA LEU A 893 31.14 4.24 2.00
C LEU A 893 31.30 3.14 0.94
N VAL A 894 30.56 3.21 -0.16
CA VAL A 894 30.67 2.26 -1.29
C VAL A 894 32.07 2.33 -1.91
N ASN A 895 32.61 3.54 -2.13
CA ASN A 895 33.97 3.72 -2.66
C ASN A 895 35.03 3.14 -1.72
N ALA A 896 34.94 3.41 -0.42
CA ALA A 896 35.84 2.84 0.58
C ALA A 896 35.75 1.30 0.59
N MET A 897 34.53 0.76 0.58
CA MET A 897 34.34 -0.69 0.61
C MET A 897 34.85 -1.39 -0.65
N ILE A 898 34.68 -0.79 -1.82
CA ILE A 898 35.25 -1.30 -3.09
C ILE A 898 36.77 -1.24 -3.06
N GLY A 899 37.36 -0.13 -2.61
CA GLY A 899 38.81 0.03 -2.50
C GLY A 899 39.45 -0.97 -1.54
N GLU A 900 38.76 -1.31 -0.45
CA GLU A 900 39.21 -2.24 0.58
C GLU A 900 38.78 -3.71 0.35
N ASP A 901 38.12 -4.03 -0.76
CA ASP A 901 37.52 -5.34 -1.03
C ASP A 901 36.71 -5.90 0.16
N SER A 902 35.82 -5.06 0.71
CA SER A 902 35.10 -5.33 1.95
C SER A 902 33.58 -5.37 1.77
N VAL A 903 32.92 -6.09 2.68
CA VAL A 903 31.47 -6.30 2.75
C VAL A 903 31.00 -5.98 4.15
N ALA A 904 29.84 -5.35 4.28
CA ALA A 904 29.25 -5.02 5.58
C ALA A 904 28.28 -6.13 6.01
N LEU A 905 28.53 -6.76 7.15
CA LEU A 905 27.60 -7.69 7.77
C LEU A 905 26.64 -6.93 8.66
N THR A 906 25.34 -7.14 8.44
CA THR A 906 24.29 -6.40 9.13
C THR A 906 23.26 -7.33 9.75
N ARG A 907 22.72 -6.93 10.90
CA ARG A 907 21.50 -7.48 11.45
C ARG A 907 20.32 -6.84 10.74
N TYR A 908 19.52 -7.66 10.07
CA TYR A 908 18.39 -7.24 9.25
C TYR A 908 17.08 -7.75 9.86
N VAL A 909 16.15 -6.83 10.12
CA VAL A 909 14.78 -7.12 10.55
C VAL A 909 13.83 -6.34 9.65
N TYR A 910 12.97 -7.03 8.90
CA TYR A 910 12.08 -6.38 7.92
C TYR A 910 10.92 -5.60 8.58
N ASN A 911 10.28 -6.18 9.59
CA ASN A 911 9.23 -5.59 10.41
C ASN A 911 9.13 -6.34 11.76
N ALA A 912 8.29 -5.88 12.68
CA ALA A 912 8.11 -6.48 14.01
C ALA A 912 7.67 -7.97 13.98
N ALA A 913 6.96 -8.39 12.94
CA ALA A 913 6.54 -9.78 12.78
C ALA A 913 7.62 -10.68 12.15
N SER A 914 8.72 -10.11 11.63
CA SER A 914 9.78 -10.84 10.95
C SER A 914 10.87 -11.23 11.93
N GLN A 915 11.37 -12.47 11.81
CA GLN A 915 12.54 -12.89 12.55
C GLN A 915 13.81 -12.15 12.07
N PRO A 916 14.76 -11.85 12.97
CA PRO A 916 16.05 -11.28 12.61
C PRO A 916 16.85 -12.23 11.73
N ARG A 917 17.55 -11.67 10.75
CA ARG A 917 18.46 -12.37 9.85
C ARG A 917 19.80 -11.66 9.78
N ILE A 918 20.84 -12.37 9.36
CA ILE A 918 22.11 -11.76 8.98
C ILE A 918 22.04 -11.44 7.48
N MET A 919 22.45 -10.23 7.11
CA MET A 919 22.49 -9.77 5.73
C MET A 919 23.85 -9.17 5.40
N GLY A 920 24.49 -9.67 4.36
CA GLY A 920 25.67 -9.07 3.76
C GLY A 920 25.28 -7.96 2.78
N LEU A 921 25.78 -6.75 3.00
CA LEU A 921 25.64 -5.61 2.10
C LEU A 921 26.90 -5.48 1.24
N PHE A 922 26.78 -5.90 -0.02
CA PHE A 922 27.84 -5.87 -1.01
C PHE A 922 27.84 -4.53 -1.76
N PRO A 923 28.96 -3.80 -1.84
CA PRO A 923 29.01 -2.52 -2.53
C PRO A 923 28.90 -2.72 -4.04
N LYS A 924 28.13 -1.88 -4.73
CA LYS A 924 27.94 -1.95 -6.18
C LYS A 924 27.72 -0.58 -6.81
N ARG A 925 28.34 -0.37 -7.97
CA ARG A 925 28.06 0.76 -8.87
C ARG A 925 27.17 0.33 -10.03
N SER A 926 26.09 1.06 -10.26
CA SER A 926 25.18 0.88 -11.39
C SER A 926 25.82 1.31 -12.71
N LYS A 927 25.33 0.78 -13.85
CA LYS A 927 25.69 1.25 -15.20
C LYS A 927 25.39 2.74 -15.40
N LYS A 928 24.40 3.28 -14.69
CA LYS A 928 24.04 4.72 -14.69
C LYS A 928 24.85 5.55 -13.67
N GLY A 929 25.90 5.00 -13.06
CA GLY A 929 26.77 5.70 -12.13
C GLY A 929 26.24 5.84 -10.69
N ILE A 930 25.14 5.17 -10.34
CA ILE A 930 24.56 5.22 -8.98
C ILE A 930 25.26 4.21 -8.07
N ASP A 931 25.82 4.68 -6.95
CA ASP A 931 26.39 3.85 -5.90
C ASP A 931 25.30 3.30 -4.96
N MET A 932 25.34 2.01 -4.66
CA MET A 932 24.32 1.29 -3.90
C MET A 932 24.89 0.05 -3.18
N PHE A 933 24.08 -0.56 -2.32
CA PHE A 933 24.37 -1.89 -1.78
C PHE A 933 23.44 -2.95 -2.36
N VAL A 934 23.99 -4.14 -2.59
CA VAL A 934 23.23 -5.37 -2.82
C VAL A 934 23.19 -6.13 -1.50
N GLY A 935 22.01 -6.24 -0.89
CA GLY A 935 21.80 -7.04 0.32
C GLY A 935 21.41 -8.47 -0.03
N ILE A 936 22.11 -9.44 0.56
CA ILE A 936 21.83 -10.87 0.45
C ILE A 936 21.86 -11.49 1.85
N GLN A 937 20.90 -12.37 2.14
CA GLN A 937 20.84 -13.05 3.43
C GLN A 937 21.95 -14.11 3.55
N LEU A 938 22.49 -14.24 4.75
CA LEU A 938 23.53 -15.20 5.10
C LEU A 938 22.99 -16.21 6.13
N PRO A 939 23.52 -17.44 6.14
CA PRO A 939 23.09 -18.51 7.03
C PRO A 939 23.44 -18.19 8.48
N PHE A 940 22.65 -18.74 9.38
CA PHE A 940 23.09 -18.95 10.76
C PHE A 940 23.89 -20.26 10.87
N TYR A 941 24.52 -20.48 12.02
CA TYR A 941 25.30 -21.69 12.26
C TYR A 941 24.45 -22.96 12.08
N GLU A 942 23.20 -22.92 12.51
CA GLU A 942 22.22 -24.00 12.47
C GLU A 942 21.77 -24.38 11.04
N ASP A 943 21.98 -23.48 10.07
CA ASP A 943 21.68 -23.70 8.66
C ASP A 943 22.78 -24.53 7.96
N PHE A 944 23.98 -24.62 8.52
CA PHE A 944 25.06 -25.43 7.95
C PHE A 944 24.79 -26.93 8.10
N ARG A 945 25.23 -27.69 7.09
CA ARG A 945 25.18 -29.15 7.06
C ARG A 945 26.60 -29.67 6.80
N GLY A 946 27.23 -30.23 7.83
CA GLY A 946 28.55 -30.86 7.73
C GLY A 946 28.44 -32.23 7.09
N LEU A 947 28.32 -32.27 5.77
CA LEU A 947 28.33 -33.51 4.99
C LEU A 947 29.76 -33.76 4.51
N ASP A 948 30.34 -34.88 4.93
CA ASP A 948 31.65 -35.31 4.46
C ASP A 948 31.49 -36.06 3.13
N PHE A 949 32.17 -35.58 2.10
CA PHE A 949 32.23 -36.24 0.79
C PHE A 949 33.60 -36.87 0.59
N PRO A 950 33.69 -38.08 0.00
CA PRO A 950 34.97 -38.66 -0.39
C PRO A 950 35.71 -37.72 -1.35
N GLN A 951 37.02 -37.56 -1.17
CA GLN A 951 37.85 -36.83 -2.11
C GLN A 951 37.85 -37.54 -3.46
N LEU A 952 37.59 -36.79 -4.54
CA LEU A 952 37.59 -37.30 -5.91
C LEU A 952 39.02 -37.46 -6.47
N ASP A 953 40.03 -36.95 -5.76
CA ASP A 953 41.44 -36.94 -6.15
C ASP A 953 42.15 -38.25 -5.73
N ASN A 954 41.49 -39.39 -5.94
CA ASN A 954 42.02 -40.73 -5.66
C ASN A 954 42.46 -41.41 -6.98
N PRO A 955 43.58 -42.15 -7.03
CA PRO A 955 43.95 -42.95 -8.20
C PRO A 955 42.85 -43.87 -8.75
N SER A 956 41.85 -44.28 -7.96
CA SER A 956 40.70 -45.05 -8.44
C SER A 956 39.69 -44.24 -9.28
N THR A 957 39.69 -42.91 -9.17
CA THR A 957 38.77 -41.98 -9.84
C THR A 957 39.47 -41.04 -10.82
N GLU A 958 40.78 -41.17 -10.98
CA GLU A 958 41.58 -40.37 -11.90
C GLU A 958 41.17 -40.62 -13.37
N PRO A 959 40.78 -39.57 -14.12
CA PRO A 959 40.37 -39.74 -15.51
C PRO A 959 41.58 -40.05 -16.40
N LYS A 960 41.40 -40.93 -17.38
CA LYS A 960 42.41 -41.19 -18.43
C LYS A 960 42.65 -39.92 -19.26
N SER A 961 43.89 -39.67 -19.69
CA SER A 961 44.28 -38.49 -20.49
C SER A 961 43.36 -38.30 -21.71
N ASP A 962 43.10 -39.37 -22.47
CA ASP A 962 42.25 -39.29 -23.67
C ASP A 962 40.80 -38.88 -23.35
N HIS A 963 40.29 -39.21 -22.16
CA HIS A 963 38.95 -38.79 -21.71
C HIS A 963 38.96 -37.31 -21.32
N LEU A 964 40.05 -36.84 -20.71
CA LEU A 964 40.23 -35.44 -20.34
C LEU A 964 40.32 -34.57 -21.60
N ASP A 965 41.10 -34.98 -22.60
CA ASP A 965 41.25 -34.27 -23.87
C ASP A 965 39.92 -34.18 -24.63
N ALA A 966 39.17 -35.30 -24.70
CA ALA A 966 37.85 -35.32 -25.29
C ALA A 966 36.85 -34.42 -24.55
N MET A 967 36.91 -34.36 -23.21
CA MET A 967 36.07 -33.47 -22.40
C MET A 967 36.44 -31.99 -22.62
N VAL A 968 37.73 -31.65 -22.68
CA VAL A 968 38.20 -30.29 -22.98
C VAL A 968 37.75 -29.86 -24.37
N ALA A 969 37.83 -30.74 -25.37
CA ALA A 969 37.33 -30.49 -26.72
C ALA A 969 35.80 -30.27 -26.73
N PHE A 970 35.04 -31.04 -25.96
CA PHE A 970 33.60 -30.86 -25.81
C PHE A 970 33.24 -29.52 -25.15
N VAL A 971 33.92 -29.13 -24.06
CA VAL A 971 33.70 -27.85 -23.38
C VAL A 971 33.99 -26.67 -24.32
N LYS A 972 35.03 -26.75 -25.14
CA LYS A 972 35.34 -25.72 -26.16
C LYS A 972 34.28 -25.64 -27.26
N ALA A 973 33.78 -26.79 -27.74
CA ALA A 973 32.75 -26.83 -28.79
C ALA A 973 31.38 -26.33 -28.31
N MET A 974 31.08 -26.46 -27.02
CA MET A 974 29.81 -26.04 -26.39
C MET A 974 29.95 -24.75 -25.54
N ASP A 975 30.91 -23.88 -25.87
CA ASP A 975 31.07 -22.59 -25.17
C ASP A 975 29.92 -21.64 -25.51
N LEU A 976 29.01 -21.46 -24.55
CA LEU A 976 27.84 -20.60 -24.68
C LEU A 976 28.17 -19.10 -24.64
N THR A 977 29.39 -18.72 -24.26
CA THR A 977 29.77 -17.32 -24.02
C THR A 977 30.37 -16.62 -25.24
N LYS A 978 30.85 -17.36 -26.24
CA LYS A 978 31.60 -16.84 -27.40
C LYS A 978 30.91 -17.10 -28.74
N ALA A 979 29.58 -17.12 -28.75
CA ALA A 979 28.83 -17.59 -29.91
C ALA A 979 28.86 -16.61 -31.09
N HIS A 980 28.86 -15.30 -30.83
CA HIS A 980 28.94 -14.25 -31.85
C HIS A 980 29.67 -13.04 -31.29
N PHE A 981 30.65 -12.48 -32.01
CA PHE A 981 31.30 -11.23 -31.58
C PHE A 981 30.49 -10.04 -32.06
N ASN A 982 30.00 -9.20 -31.13
CA ASN A 982 29.30 -7.98 -31.48
C ASN A 982 30.33 -6.84 -31.61
N SER A 983 30.57 -6.41 -32.86
CA SER A 983 31.55 -5.38 -33.22
C SER A 983 31.22 -3.98 -32.68
N GLU A 984 29.95 -3.69 -32.37
CA GLU A 984 29.52 -2.40 -31.80
C GLU A 984 29.74 -2.31 -30.28
N THR A 985 29.55 -3.43 -29.57
CA THR A 985 29.72 -3.48 -28.11
C THR A 985 31.11 -3.93 -27.68
N GLY A 986 31.90 -4.50 -28.60
CA GLY A 986 33.20 -5.10 -28.32
C GLY A 986 33.12 -6.34 -27.43
N GLN A 987 31.94 -6.95 -27.31
CA GLN A 987 31.66 -8.08 -26.44
C GLN A 987 31.12 -9.27 -27.24
N PHE A 988 31.38 -10.47 -26.75
CA PHE A 988 30.74 -11.67 -27.27
C PHE A 988 29.30 -11.75 -26.77
N GLU A 989 28.37 -12.06 -27.67
CA GLU A 989 26.99 -12.36 -27.33
C GLU A 989 26.84 -13.82 -26.88
N GLU A 990 26.16 -14.00 -25.76
CA GLU A 990 25.82 -15.30 -25.20
C GLU A 990 24.81 -16.02 -26.12
N SER A 991 25.09 -17.27 -26.51
CA SER A 991 24.17 -18.07 -27.36
C SER A 991 22.85 -18.37 -26.68
N LEU A 992 22.85 -18.48 -25.35
CA LEU A 992 21.67 -18.78 -24.55
C LEU A 992 21.66 -17.81 -23.38
N ARG A 993 20.56 -17.06 -23.21
CA ARG A 993 20.40 -16.06 -22.16
C ARG A 993 19.25 -16.42 -21.23
N PRO A 994 19.37 -17.44 -20.34
CA PRO A 994 18.27 -17.89 -19.50
C PRO A 994 17.67 -16.77 -18.62
N ARG A 995 18.48 -15.76 -18.27
CA ARG A 995 18.05 -14.57 -17.53
C ARG A 995 17.01 -13.71 -18.26
N ASP A 996 16.97 -13.78 -19.58
CA ASP A 996 16.04 -13.05 -20.44
C ASP A 996 14.88 -13.96 -20.88
N VAL A 997 14.91 -15.26 -20.55
CA VAL A 997 13.87 -16.22 -20.92
C VAL A 997 12.74 -16.22 -19.89
N PRO A 998 11.48 -16.07 -20.33
CA PRO A 998 10.32 -16.12 -19.44
C PRO A 998 10.17 -17.50 -18.80
N ASN A 999 9.70 -17.57 -17.55
CA ASN A 999 9.40 -18.85 -16.92
C ASN A 999 8.40 -19.67 -17.78
N PRO A 1000 8.83 -20.80 -18.38
CA PRO A 1000 8.03 -21.53 -19.35
C PRO A 1000 6.78 -22.16 -18.73
N LYS A 1001 6.82 -22.45 -17.42
CA LYS A 1001 5.68 -22.99 -16.67
C LYS A 1001 4.47 -22.06 -16.73
N LEU A 1002 4.70 -20.75 -16.61
CA LEU A 1002 3.62 -19.76 -16.62
C LEU A 1002 2.91 -19.74 -17.97
N GLN A 1003 3.69 -19.75 -19.05
CA GLN A 1003 3.13 -19.72 -20.39
C GLN A 1003 2.34 -20.99 -20.70
N ASN A 1004 2.84 -22.14 -20.27
CA ASN A 1004 2.14 -23.41 -20.45
C ASN A 1004 0.82 -23.47 -19.68
N VAL A 1005 0.77 -22.91 -18.46
CA VAL A 1005 -0.49 -22.79 -17.70
C VAL A 1005 -1.49 -21.87 -18.40
N CYS A 1006 -1.04 -20.69 -18.85
CA CYS A 1006 -1.89 -19.76 -19.61
C CYS A 1006 -2.43 -20.39 -20.91
N LYS A 1007 -1.59 -21.11 -21.66
CA LYS A 1007 -2.00 -21.85 -22.86
C LYS A 1007 -3.03 -22.94 -22.55
N ALA A 1008 -2.82 -23.71 -21.49
CA ALA A 1008 -3.76 -24.74 -21.05
C ALA A 1008 -5.11 -24.14 -20.61
N MET A 1009 -5.10 -23.02 -19.91
CA MET A 1009 -6.32 -22.32 -19.48
C MET A 1009 -7.09 -21.74 -20.66
N LYS A 1010 -6.39 -21.05 -21.57
CA LYS A 1010 -6.96 -20.57 -22.84
C LYS A 1010 -7.62 -21.71 -23.60
N PHE A 1011 -6.87 -22.80 -23.82
CA PHE A 1011 -7.37 -23.95 -24.56
C PHE A 1011 -8.61 -24.55 -23.89
N ARG A 1012 -8.60 -24.73 -22.56
CA ARG A 1012 -9.77 -25.26 -21.82
C ARG A 1012 -10.97 -24.31 -21.89
N ALA A 1013 -10.75 -22.99 -21.87
CA ALA A 1013 -11.81 -21.99 -21.96
C ALA A 1013 -12.47 -21.95 -23.35
N LEU A 1014 -11.69 -22.15 -24.41
CA LEU A 1014 -12.18 -22.18 -25.80
C LEU A 1014 -12.72 -23.56 -26.21
N HIS A 1015 -12.17 -24.63 -25.65
CA HIS A 1015 -12.47 -26.01 -26.01
C HIS A 1015 -12.71 -26.90 -24.76
N PRO A 1016 -13.82 -26.69 -24.04
CA PRO A 1016 -14.07 -27.30 -22.73
C PRO A 1016 -14.09 -28.83 -22.74
N ASN A 1017 -14.47 -29.45 -23.85
CA ASN A 1017 -14.67 -30.91 -23.96
C ASN A 1017 -13.49 -31.66 -24.64
N THR A 1018 -12.41 -30.97 -25.00
CA THR A 1018 -11.27 -31.60 -25.67
C THR A 1018 -10.13 -31.88 -24.68
N PRO A 1019 -9.38 -32.98 -24.83
CA PRO A 1019 -8.17 -33.21 -24.02
C PRO A 1019 -7.13 -32.12 -24.32
N LEU A 1020 -6.29 -31.81 -23.33
CA LEU A 1020 -5.22 -30.83 -23.54
C LEU A 1020 -4.22 -31.39 -24.58
N PRO A 1021 -3.90 -30.64 -25.65
CA PRO A 1021 -2.88 -31.03 -26.59
C PRO A 1021 -1.49 -30.87 -25.96
N ILE A 1022 -0.48 -31.46 -26.59
CA ILE A 1022 0.91 -31.10 -26.31
C ILE A 1022 1.11 -29.68 -26.85
N PHE A 1023 1.44 -28.74 -25.96
CA PHE A 1023 1.72 -27.37 -26.35
C PHE A 1023 3.16 -27.27 -26.84
N GLU A 1024 3.37 -27.38 -28.14
CA GLU A 1024 4.64 -27.01 -28.76
C GLU A 1024 4.69 -25.50 -28.96
N ASP A 1025 5.40 -24.81 -28.07
CA ASP A 1025 5.69 -23.39 -28.23
C ASP A 1025 6.95 -23.25 -29.07
N LYS A 1026 6.80 -23.13 -30.39
CA LYS A 1026 7.93 -22.97 -31.33
C LYS A 1026 8.82 -21.78 -30.94
N LEU A 1027 8.23 -20.74 -30.37
CA LEU A 1027 8.89 -19.49 -30.02
C LEU A 1027 9.69 -19.63 -28.72
N LEU A 1028 9.10 -20.27 -27.71
CA LEU A 1028 9.77 -20.56 -26.44
C LEU A 1028 10.82 -21.67 -26.57
N GLY A 1029 10.56 -22.68 -27.41
CA GLY A 1029 11.49 -23.78 -27.68
C GLY A 1029 12.81 -23.28 -28.26
N GLY A 1030 12.77 -22.35 -29.22
CA GLY A 1030 13.96 -21.73 -29.78
C GLY A 1030 14.77 -20.88 -28.80
N LEU A 1031 14.18 -20.48 -27.67
CA LEU A 1031 14.85 -19.69 -26.61
C LEU A 1031 15.37 -20.55 -25.46
N LEU A 1032 14.92 -21.80 -25.36
CA LEU A 1032 15.33 -22.76 -24.34
C LEU A 1032 16.48 -23.67 -24.82
N GLU A 1033 16.74 -23.70 -26.13
CA GLU A 1033 17.79 -24.51 -26.74
C GLU A 1033 19.00 -23.65 -27.16
N PRO A 1034 20.24 -24.18 -27.05
CA PRO A 1034 21.41 -23.54 -27.63
C PRO A 1034 21.30 -23.41 -29.16
N ASN A 1035 22.09 -22.50 -29.74
CA ASN A 1035 22.12 -22.33 -31.20
C ASN A 1035 22.39 -23.66 -31.92
N ALA A 1036 21.59 -23.96 -32.95
CA ALA A 1036 21.71 -25.18 -33.74
C ALA A 1036 23.12 -25.37 -34.36
N LEU A 1037 23.87 -24.29 -34.62
CA LEU A 1037 25.26 -24.35 -35.07
C LEU A 1037 26.20 -24.89 -33.99
N LEU A 1038 26.02 -24.50 -32.72
CA LEU A 1038 26.79 -25.05 -31.60
C LEU A 1038 26.47 -26.53 -31.40
N LEU A 1039 25.18 -26.89 -31.42
CA LEU A 1039 24.72 -28.28 -31.35
C LEU A 1039 25.25 -29.14 -32.50
N LYS A 1040 25.43 -28.55 -33.69
CA LYS A 1040 26.08 -29.21 -34.83
C LYS A 1040 27.59 -29.32 -34.62
N SER A 1041 28.26 -28.28 -34.16
CA SER A 1041 29.71 -28.30 -33.89
C SER A 1041 30.11 -29.29 -32.79
N ALA A 1042 29.23 -29.51 -31.81
CA ALA A 1042 29.41 -30.55 -30.78
C ALA A 1042 29.16 -31.97 -31.31
N LYS A 1043 28.50 -32.11 -32.48
CA LYS A 1043 28.19 -33.39 -33.14
C LYS A 1043 29.09 -33.70 -34.34
N LEU A 1044 29.62 -32.69 -35.03
CA LEU A 1044 30.39 -32.75 -36.27
C LEU A 1044 31.55 -31.76 -36.21
N VAL A 1045 32.77 -32.22 -36.43
CA VAL A 1045 33.94 -31.34 -36.56
C VAL A 1045 34.10 -30.90 -38.02
N LEU A 1046 34.17 -29.58 -38.22
CA LEU A 1046 34.76 -28.98 -39.42
C LEU A 1046 36.29 -28.96 -39.27
N ASN A 1047 36.97 -29.48 -40.29
CA ASN A 1047 38.41 -29.64 -40.42
C ASN A 1047 39.22 -28.39 -40.03
N PHE A 1048 40.15 -28.53 -39.09
CA PHE A 1048 41.47 -27.88 -39.17
C PHE A 1048 42.52 -28.83 -38.59
N SER A 1049 43.67 -28.87 -39.24
CA SER A 1049 44.57 -30.01 -39.37
C SER A 1049 45.49 -30.30 -38.17
N TYR A 1050 45.85 -31.59 -38.07
CA TYR A 1050 46.93 -32.22 -37.29
C TYR A 1050 46.76 -32.30 -35.76
N VAL A 1051 45.99 -33.28 -35.29
CA VAL A 1051 46.44 -34.55 -34.69
C VAL A 1051 45.19 -35.40 -34.37
N ASP A 1052 45.35 -36.71 -34.54
CA ASP A 1052 44.33 -37.76 -34.61
C ASP A 1052 43.31 -37.83 -33.46
N LYS A 1053 42.05 -38.12 -33.85
CA LYS A 1053 40.89 -38.59 -33.07
C LYS A 1053 40.26 -37.60 -32.06
N THR A 1054 39.00 -37.23 -32.29
CA THR A 1054 37.83 -37.75 -31.53
C THR A 1054 36.56 -36.94 -31.84
N GLU A 1055 35.49 -37.62 -32.26
CA GLU A 1055 34.12 -37.09 -32.19
C GLU A 1055 33.77 -36.85 -30.71
N SER A 1056 34.11 -35.71 -30.09
CA SER A 1056 34.17 -35.57 -28.63
C SER A 1056 32.94 -36.13 -27.87
N LEU A 1057 31.71 -35.79 -28.27
CA LEU A 1057 30.50 -36.33 -27.64
C LEU A 1057 30.24 -37.82 -27.96
N ASN A 1058 30.47 -38.27 -29.19
CA ASN A 1058 30.25 -39.67 -29.57
C ASN A 1058 31.35 -40.60 -29.01
N TYR A 1059 32.59 -40.10 -28.96
CA TYR A 1059 33.73 -40.73 -28.32
C TYR A 1059 33.53 -40.88 -26.82
N LEU A 1060 33.06 -39.82 -26.13
CA LEU A 1060 32.72 -39.90 -24.71
C LEU A 1060 31.60 -40.92 -24.47
N LYS A 1061 30.55 -40.96 -25.31
CA LYS A 1061 29.47 -41.97 -25.23
C LYS A 1061 29.95 -43.40 -25.50
N ALA A 1062 30.90 -43.59 -26.41
CA ALA A 1062 31.41 -44.90 -26.77
C ALA A 1062 32.40 -45.46 -25.73
N ASN A 1063 33.19 -44.59 -25.07
CA ASN A 1063 34.30 -44.99 -24.20
C ASN A 1063 34.05 -44.83 -22.70
N LEU A 1064 32.97 -44.15 -22.29
CA LEU A 1064 32.50 -44.14 -20.90
C LEU A 1064 31.33 -45.14 -20.76
N PRO A 1065 31.56 -46.35 -20.23
CA PRO A 1065 30.51 -47.35 -20.08
C PRO A 1065 29.47 -46.89 -19.06
N THR A 1066 28.27 -46.54 -19.53
CA THR A 1066 27.11 -46.34 -18.65
C THR A 1066 26.35 -47.65 -18.51
N THR A 1067 26.76 -48.52 -17.59
CA THR A 1067 25.87 -49.60 -17.15
C THR A 1067 24.72 -48.97 -16.38
N LYS A 1068 23.52 -48.99 -16.93
CA LYS A 1068 22.30 -48.69 -16.16
C LYS A 1068 22.17 -49.78 -15.11
N ILE A 1069 22.62 -49.51 -13.89
CA ILE A 1069 22.27 -50.32 -12.73
C ILE A 1069 20.75 -50.20 -12.62
N GLU A 1070 20.01 -51.29 -12.84
CA GLU A 1070 18.59 -51.33 -12.52
C GLU A 1070 18.45 -50.87 -11.07
N SER A 1071 17.67 -49.81 -10.84
CA SER A 1071 17.42 -49.30 -9.51
C SER A 1071 17.04 -50.48 -8.61
N PRO A 1072 17.80 -50.79 -7.53
CA PRO A 1072 17.47 -51.92 -6.69
C PRO A 1072 16.04 -51.71 -6.21
N SER A 1073 15.18 -52.69 -6.47
CA SER A 1073 13.76 -52.58 -6.13
C SER A 1073 13.63 -52.13 -4.67
N LYS A 1074 12.64 -51.28 -4.37
CA LYS A 1074 12.40 -50.67 -3.04
C LYS A 1074 12.47 -51.64 -1.83
N LYS A 1075 12.43 -52.96 -2.05
CA LYS A 1075 12.53 -54.02 -1.03
C LYS A 1075 13.95 -54.34 -0.52
N GLN A 1076 15.03 -53.96 -1.22
CA GLN A 1076 16.40 -54.30 -0.79
C GLN A 1076 17.07 -53.25 0.11
N ARG A 1077 16.65 -51.97 0.02
CA ARG A 1077 17.23 -50.88 0.84
C ARG A 1077 16.97 -50.99 2.34
N THR A 1078 15.93 -51.71 2.76
CA THR A 1078 15.57 -51.86 4.19
C THR A 1078 16.42 -52.88 4.96
N LYS A 1079 17.27 -53.67 4.28
CA LYS A 1079 18.09 -54.69 4.95
C LYS A 1079 19.52 -54.25 5.25
N GLU A 1080 20.13 -53.37 4.45
CA GLU A 1080 21.52 -52.93 4.64
C GLU A 1080 21.66 -51.64 5.47
N MET A 1081 20.65 -50.75 5.50
CA MET A 1081 20.68 -49.54 6.36
C MET A 1081 20.49 -49.79 7.86
N LYS A 1082 20.33 -51.05 8.30
CA LYS A 1082 20.20 -51.38 9.72
C LYS A 1082 21.54 -51.52 10.47
N GLU A 1083 22.68 -51.50 9.78
CA GLU A 1083 23.99 -51.74 10.41
C GLU A 1083 25.01 -50.58 10.37
N GLU A 1084 24.72 -49.42 9.76
CA GLU A 1084 25.61 -48.25 9.85
C GLU A 1084 25.26 -47.32 11.03
N ILE A 1085 25.75 -47.73 12.21
CA ILE A 1085 26.37 -46.92 13.28
C ILE A 1085 25.96 -45.43 13.31
N LEU A 1086 24.96 -45.12 14.14
CA LEU A 1086 24.84 -43.80 14.78
C LEU A 1086 26.17 -43.51 15.52
N PRO A 1087 26.85 -42.38 15.30
CA PRO A 1087 27.96 -42.00 16.16
C PRO A 1087 27.40 -41.79 17.56
N ARG A 1088 27.81 -42.66 18.50
CA ARG A 1088 27.61 -42.41 19.93
C ARG A 1088 28.31 -41.09 20.24
N MET A 1089 27.55 -40.06 20.60
CA MET A 1089 28.12 -38.89 21.26
C MET A 1089 28.68 -39.35 22.61
N SER A 1090 29.99 -39.59 22.67
CA SER A 1090 30.70 -39.70 23.93
C SER A 1090 30.70 -38.34 24.61
N ALA A 1091 30.27 -38.32 25.85
CA ALA A 1091 30.43 -37.20 26.76
C ALA A 1091 31.93 -37.04 27.06
N ASP A 1092 32.67 -36.36 26.19
CA ASP A 1092 33.97 -35.77 26.55
C ASP A 1092 34.14 -34.43 25.86
N ASN A 1093 33.85 -33.39 26.65
CA ASN A 1093 34.33 -32.04 26.43
C ASN A 1093 35.86 -32.04 26.60
N SER A 1094 36.62 -32.08 25.51
CA SER A 1094 37.89 -31.36 25.34
C SER A 1094 38.57 -31.81 24.06
N VAL A 1095 38.64 -30.92 23.06
CA VAL A 1095 39.82 -30.60 22.24
C VAL A 1095 39.34 -29.65 21.14
N LEU A 1096 39.75 -28.39 21.27
CA LEU A 1096 39.54 -27.30 20.32
C LEU A 1096 40.42 -27.50 19.08
N PRO A 1097 39.98 -27.12 17.87
CA PRO A 1097 40.91 -26.72 16.82
C PRO A 1097 41.49 -25.35 17.19
N GLU A 1098 42.77 -25.33 17.55
CA GLU A 1098 43.57 -24.12 17.80
C GLU A 1098 43.78 -23.30 16.52
N SER A 1099 42.78 -22.60 16.00
CA SER A 1099 43.00 -21.46 15.10
C SER A 1099 41.70 -20.68 14.82
N GLY A 1100 41.25 -19.91 15.80
CA GLY A 1100 40.19 -18.93 15.61
C GLY A 1100 40.15 -18.00 16.80
N LYS A 1101 40.80 -16.84 16.72
CA LYS A 1101 40.82 -15.86 17.80
C LYS A 1101 39.38 -15.44 18.15
N PHE A 1102 38.97 -15.77 19.36
CA PHE A 1102 37.67 -15.44 19.94
C PHE A 1102 37.58 -13.94 20.27
N ILE A 1103 36.40 -13.35 20.04
CA ILE A 1103 36.02 -12.08 20.66
C ILE A 1103 35.24 -12.45 21.93
N LYS A 1104 35.84 -12.18 23.09
CA LYS A 1104 35.12 -12.15 24.37
C LYS A 1104 34.18 -10.95 24.36
N THR A 1105 32.90 -11.18 24.55
CA THR A 1105 31.98 -10.15 25.05
C THR A 1105 32.11 -10.15 26.57
N ASP A 1106 32.79 -9.15 27.11
CA ASP A 1106 32.77 -8.91 28.55
C ASP A 1106 31.37 -8.49 28.98
N GLU A 1107 30.91 -9.14 30.04
CA GLU A 1107 29.73 -8.82 30.82
C GLU A 1107 29.82 -7.37 31.32
N VAL A 1108 28.75 -6.61 31.16
CA VAL A 1108 28.49 -5.44 32.00
C VAL A 1108 27.06 -5.54 32.47
N ASP A 1109 26.89 -6.11 33.66
CA ASP A 1109 25.77 -5.84 34.56
C ASP A 1109 25.94 -4.42 35.14
N ALA A 1110 24.98 -3.54 34.85
CA ALA A 1110 24.41 -2.49 35.72
C ALA A 1110 23.29 -1.74 34.98
#